data_AF-A0A9N7VN29-F1
#
_entry.id   AF-A0A9N7VN29-F1
#
_cell.length_a   1.000
_cell.length_b   1.000
_cell.length_c   1.000
_cell.angle_alpha   90.00
_cell.angle_beta   90.00
_cell.angle_gamma   90.00
#
_symmetry.space_group_name_H-M   'P 1'
#
loop_
_entity.id
_entity.type
_entity.pdbx_description
1 polymer ?
#
loop_
_entity_poly.entity_id
_entity_poly.type
_entity_poly.pdbx_seq_one_letter_code
_entity_poly.pdbx_strand_id
1 'polypeptide(L)'
;MVKAFDLDSVSPEEKVLKCPEVLITWLAAVCAQPWSCQPRSGRAGASFTEEICTCRLDTQQLDLSSTSQHKDFHSRLHVEMGTLRDLQFALQLKIEELRQRDTLIDELELELDTKDELIRRLQEELDRHRATVSLPGASTASAVCSAQFEDGAKRKTVIFEPFSLEPGNLAMVSHKSCCDKSQASHRLIQAAFLKNDLLKNLDEGEIVAVIACMYPTAINQGCCVFQEGTTGAQAYVLEEGRMEVTKDGERLQTMEPEDVFGELALLYNCTHTYSVSALMDSRLWVLDCKSYQTVLMQSGLNSLSHTMELLSSVPFLQSLPEDVIMKMCDLMEERLYTEGDYITRQGATGDTFYIISKGQVKVTEKKPGHEEHTTHSKLSERHWFGEKALWGEEVHTVSVVAAAPVTCLVIDRQSFKDIIEGLPLGCSDEMQQSRDSKVESDEDDSLLSSSTLSDFHILGTLATEEFGHVDLVKLKSDINCLYAMRVLRKKLILDSGQREHILREGRILMDTHCPFIVRLHKTFREPECLYMLTEACLGGDLFSLLTDKGCLDECSTRFYTACVVEALTFLHRRGVIYRDVKPGNVVLDQHGYAKLAGTRCMKQVEVGKRTWTFCGSLGYMAPEMILSRGHSLSADYWSLGVFVFELLSGGLPFSGSDTMKILTATIGGIDQIDFPENISTSASSLIKKLCR
;
A
#
# COMPACT_ATOMS: atom_id res chain seq x y z
N MET A 1 -34.14 -10.74 28.06
CA MET A 1 -33.82 -11.44 29.32
C MET A 1 -32.40 -11.96 29.20
N VAL A 2 -31.49 -11.57 30.08
CA VAL A 2 -30.16 -12.18 30.15
C VAL A 2 -30.22 -13.36 31.11
N LYS A 3 -29.71 -14.51 30.70
CA LYS A 3 -29.35 -15.63 31.59
C LYS A 3 -27.87 -15.90 31.39
N ALA A 4 -27.08 -15.73 32.45
CA ALA A 4 -25.77 -16.39 32.53
C ALA A 4 -26.01 -17.88 32.80
N PHE A 5 -25.17 -18.74 32.23
CA PHE A 5 -25.07 -20.17 32.56
C PHE A 5 -23.63 -20.66 32.32
N ASP A 6 -23.28 -21.76 32.97
CA ASP A 6 -21.90 -22.20 33.20
C ASP A 6 -21.17 -22.68 31.93
N LEU A 7 -19.86 -22.40 31.89
CA LEU A 7 -18.92 -22.91 30.88
C LEU A 7 -18.01 -23.97 31.51
N ASP A 8 -18.53 -25.18 31.72
CA ASP A 8 -17.75 -26.25 32.37
C ASP A 8 -18.09 -27.67 31.85
N SER A 9 -18.10 -27.85 30.52
CA SER A 9 -18.14 -29.19 29.88
C SER A 9 -17.76 -29.19 28.39
N VAL A 10 -16.46 -29.07 28.06
CA VAL A 10 -15.92 -29.38 26.72
C VAL A 10 -14.56 -30.10 26.86
N SER A 11 -14.34 -31.14 26.06
CA SER A 11 -13.14 -32.00 26.10
C SER A 11 -11.87 -31.34 25.51
N PRO A 12 -10.66 -31.81 25.86
CA PRO A 12 -9.41 -31.09 25.53
C PRO A 12 -8.95 -31.14 24.07
N GLU A 13 -9.55 -31.96 23.20
CA GLU A 13 -8.96 -32.36 21.91
C GLU A 13 -9.51 -31.61 20.68
N GLU A 14 -10.49 -30.72 20.83
CA GLU A 14 -11.07 -29.92 19.73
C GLU A 14 -10.74 -28.42 19.84
N LYS A 15 -9.45 -28.07 19.82
CA LYS A 15 -8.97 -26.68 19.84
C LYS A 15 -7.72 -26.43 18.96
N VAL A 16 -7.90 -26.44 17.64
CA VAL A 16 -6.92 -25.89 16.67
C VAL A 16 -7.68 -25.30 15.48
N LEU A 17 -7.79 -23.97 15.37
CA LEU A 17 -8.13 -23.21 14.14
C LEU A 17 -8.44 -21.73 14.47
N LYS A 18 -7.47 -20.83 14.24
CA LYS A 18 -7.67 -19.38 14.07
C LYS A 18 -6.64 -18.84 13.08
N CYS A 19 -6.91 -17.75 12.36
CA CYS A 19 -5.90 -17.13 11.49
C CYS A 19 -4.62 -16.69 12.24
N PRO A 20 -4.69 -15.99 13.40
CA PRO A 20 -3.51 -15.78 14.22
C PRO A 20 -2.90 -17.07 14.78
N GLU A 21 -3.69 -18.13 15.02
CA GLU A 21 -3.13 -19.43 15.43
C GLU A 21 -2.38 -20.15 14.31
N VAL A 22 -2.64 -19.93 13.02
CA VAL A 22 -1.79 -20.53 11.97
C VAL A 22 -0.40 -19.89 12.01
N LEU A 23 -0.33 -18.56 12.13
CA LEU A 23 0.94 -17.86 12.27
C LEU A 23 1.62 -18.23 13.60
N ILE A 24 0.89 -18.19 14.71
CA ILE A 24 1.42 -18.49 16.05
C ILE A 24 1.79 -19.97 16.21
N THR A 25 1.04 -20.95 15.69
CA THR A 25 1.45 -22.38 15.80
C THR A 25 2.63 -22.70 14.89
N TRP A 26 2.69 -22.11 13.69
CA TRP A 26 3.86 -22.25 12.83
C TRP A 26 5.10 -21.57 13.43
N LEU A 27 4.95 -20.46 14.15
CA LEU A 27 6.06 -19.79 14.87
C LEU A 27 6.40 -20.41 16.24
N ALA A 28 5.43 -20.93 17.00
CA ALA A 28 5.60 -21.37 18.40
C ALA A 28 6.56 -22.57 18.57
N ALA A 29 6.88 -23.28 17.49
CA ALA A 29 7.97 -24.24 17.46
C ALA A 29 9.32 -23.66 17.93
N VAL A 30 9.52 -22.33 17.81
CA VAL A 30 10.72 -21.62 18.27
C VAL A 30 10.85 -21.63 19.80
N CYS A 31 9.75 -21.55 20.56
CA CYS A 31 9.77 -21.45 22.02
C CYS A 31 10.04 -22.79 22.74
N ALA A 32 10.06 -23.91 22.01
CA ALA A 32 10.07 -25.25 22.59
C ALA A 32 11.47 -25.87 22.81
N GLN A 33 12.57 -25.19 22.41
CA GLN A 33 13.93 -25.71 22.60
C GLN A 33 14.90 -24.70 23.23
N PRO A 34 15.44 -24.95 24.43
CA PRO A 34 16.46 -24.11 25.04
C PRO A 34 17.81 -24.30 24.32
N TRP A 35 18.29 -23.25 23.64
CA TRP A 35 19.61 -23.25 22.99
C TRP A 35 20.74 -23.26 24.03
N SER A 36 21.35 -24.42 24.25
CA SER A 36 22.43 -24.61 25.21
C SER A 36 23.79 -24.12 24.69
N CYS A 37 23.96 -22.81 24.51
CA CYS A 37 25.26 -22.20 24.25
C CYS A 37 26.18 -22.39 25.47
N GLN A 38 27.14 -23.33 25.40
CA GLN A 38 28.11 -23.58 26.48
C GLN A 38 29.08 -22.39 26.65
N PRO A 39 29.11 -21.69 27.81
CA PRO A 39 30.11 -20.66 28.05
C PRO A 39 31.45 -21.32 28.41
N ARG A 40 32.53 -20.95 27.72
CA ARG A 40 33.89 -21.27 28.19
C ARG A 40 34.22 -20.39 29.40
N SER A 41 34.68 -21.02 30.48
CA SER A 41 34.84 -20.37 31.78
C SER A 41 35.97 -19.34 31.82
N GLY A 42 35.65 -18.11 32.22
CA GLY A 42 36.60 -17.10 32.70
C GLY A 42 36.18 -16.60 34.08
N ARG A 43 37.07 -16.64 35.07
CA ARG A 43 36.78 -16.17 36.44
C ARG A 43 37.29 -14.74 36.64
N ALA A 44 36.40 -13.84 37.03
CA ALA A 44 36.68 -12.74 37.94
C ALA A 44 35.38 -12.41 38.70
N GLY A 45 35.49 -11.93 39.93
CA GLY A 45 34.33 -11.51 40.71
C GLY A 45 34.73 -10.48 41.76
N ALA A 46 33.86 -9.51 41.99
CA ALA A 46 33.97 -8.53 43.05
C ALA A 46 32.57 -8.13 43.52
N SER A 47 32.38 -8.02 44.83
CA SER A 47 31.11 -7.68 45.48
C SER A 47 31.30 -6.45 46.35
N PHE A 48 30.50 -5.40 46.13
CA PHE A 48 30.22 -4.32 47.09
C PHE A 48 28.81 -3.80 46.75
N THR A 49 27.79 -4.21 47.50
CA THR A 49 27.19 -3.53 48.68
C THR A 49 26.33 -2.30 48.33
N GLU A 50 25.17 -2.24 48.97
CA GLU A 50 24.21 -1.13 48.93
C GLU A 50 24.82 0.17 49.49
N GLU A 51 24.31 1.31 49.05
CA GLU A 51 24.02 2.39 50.00
C GLU A 51 22.78 3.19 49.57
N ILE A 52 21.99 3.64 50.55
CA ILE A 52 20.68 4.27 50.36
C ILE A 52 20.83 5.77 50.62
N CYS A 53 20.36 6.63 49.71
CA CYS A 53 20.23 8.05 50.02
C CYS A 53 18.97 8.68 49.39
N THR A 54 18.07 9.15 50.25
CA THR A 54 16.80 9.79 49.87
C THR A 54 16.90 11.31 49.94
N CYS A 55 16.49 11.99 48.87
CA CYS A 55 15.90 13.34 48.86
C CYS A 55 15.44 13.62 47.43
N ARG A 56 14.47 14.48 47.11
CA ARG A 56 13.25 15.06 47.71
C ARG A 56 12.80 16.06 46.63
N LEU A 57 11.51 16.30 46.46
CA LEU A 57 11.07 17.33 45.50
C LEU A 57 11.44 18.73 46.01
N ASP A 58 11.73 19.64 45.07
CA ASP A 58 11.37 21.05 45.22
C ASP A 58 10.87 21.59 43.88
N THR A 59 9.60 22.01 43.85
CA THR A 59 8.98 22.74 42.75
C THR A 59 9.04 24.24 43.05
N GLN A 60 9.59 25.05 42.14
CA GLN A 60 9.35 26.50 42.18
C GLN A 60 8.95 27.05 40.81
N GLN A 61 7.84 27.78 40.82
CA GLN A 61 7.42 28.68 39.75
C GLN A 61 8.32 29.92 39.77
N LEU A 62 8.60 30.48 38.60
CA LEU A 62 8.87 31.90 38.44
C LEU A 62 7.93 32.45 37.37
N ASP A 63 7.32 33.59 37.67
CA ASP A 63 6.27 34.25 36.91
C ASP A 63 6.41 35.77 37.14
N LEU A 64 5.82 36.58 36.25
CA LEU A 64 5.90 38.06 36.19
C LEU A 64 7.30 38.61 35.86
N SER A 65 7.51 39.72 35.13
CA SER A 65 6.71 40.50 34.16
C SER A 65 7.72 41.45 33.42
N SER A 66 7.43 42.33 32.45
CA SER A 66 6.21 42.91 31.85
C SER A 66 6.51 43.23 30.35
N THR A 67 5.81 44.04 29.53
CA THR A 67 4.79 45.09 29.75
C THR A 67 3.97 45.39 28.48
N SER A 68 2.64 45.38 28.61
CA SER A 68 1.69 46.41 28.11
C SER A 68 1.87 47.08 26.74
N GLN A 69 0.93 46.83 25.82
CA GLN A 69 0.05 47.77 25.07
C GLN A 69 -0.72 46.96 23.98
N HIS A 70 -2.01 47.16 23.63
CA HIS A 70 -3.04 48.06 24.15
C HIS A 70 -4.48 47.49 23.88
N LYS A 71 -5.30 47.39 24.94
CA LYS A 71 -6.80 47.35 25.03
C LYS A 71 -7.71 46.86 23.89
N ASP A 72 -8.55 45.88 24.26
CA ASP A 72 -10.03 45.84 24.20
C ASP A 72 -10.78 46.24 22.90
N PHE A 73 -11.60 45.31 22.36
CA PHE A 73 -13.03 45.27 22.73
C PHE A 73 -13.73 43.94 22.39
N HIS A 74 -14.80 43.61 23.13
CA HIS A 74 -15.60 42.39 22.95
C HIS A 74 -16.89 42.64 22.13
N SER A 75 -17.42 41.57 21.54
CA SER A 75 -18.80 41.41 21.02
C SER A 75 -19.22 42.17 19.73
N ARG A 76 -19.61 41.40 18.70
CA ARG A 76 -21.03 41.14 18.32
C ARG A 76 -21.11 40.38 16.99
N LEU A 77 -21.60 39.12 17.03
CA LEU A 77 -22.21 38.52 15.84
C LEU A 77 -23.65 39.02 15.72
N HIS A 78 -23.95 39.85 14.72
CA HIS A 78 -25.00 39.57 13.73
C HIS A 78 -25.18 40.71 12.72
N VAL A 79 -25.37 40.30 11.45
CA VAL A 79 -26.13 40.95 10.37
C VAL A 79 -25.80 42.40 10.03
N GLU A 80 -25.26 42.58 8.82
CA GLU A 80 -25.92 43.45 7.83
C GLU A 80 -25.75 42.84 6.42
N MET A 81 -26.79 42.92 5.58
CA MET A 81 -26.67 42.49 4.18
C MET A 81 -26.02 43.62 3.39
N GLY A 82 -24.84 43.35 2.82
CA GLY A 82 -24.16 44.30 1.94
C GLY A 82 -25.08 44.78 0.81
N THR A 83 -25.10 46.08 0.56
CA THR A 83 -25.95 46.67 -0.46
C THR A 83 -25.47 46.30 -1.86
N LEU A 84 -26.32 46.53 -2.87
CA LEU A 84 -25.96 46.25 -4.27
C LEU A 84 -24.72 47.05 -4.74
N ARG A 85 -24.38 48.16 -4.08
CA ARG A 85 -23.12 48.89 -4.33
C ARG A 85 -21.89 48.18 -3.76
N ASP A 86 -22.02 47.56 -2.60
CA ASP A 86 -20.91 46.85 -1.93
C ASP A 86 -20.56 45.58 -2.72
N LEU A 87 -21.57 44.91 -3.27
CA LEU A 87 -21.40 43.82 -4.25
C LEU A 87 -20.75 44.31 -5.56
N GLN A 88 -21.14 45.47 -6.10
CA GLN A 88 -20.47 46.05 -7.27
C GLN A 88 -19.00 46.40 -6.99
N PHE A 89 -18.69 46.96 -5.81
CA PHE A 89 -17.33 47.29 -5.42
C PHE A 89 -16.47 46.03 -5.25
N ALA A 90 -16.98 44.99 -4.58
CA ALA A 90 -16.31 43.69 -4.46
C ALA A 90 -16.09 43.02 -5.83
N LEU A 91 -17.04 43.14 -6.75
CA LEU A 91 -16.91 42.63 -8.12
C LEU A 91 -15.80 43.37 -8.89
N GLN A 92 -15.74 44.71 -8.80
CA GLN A 92 -14.65 45.49 -9.40
C GLN A 92 -13.28 45.12 -8.81
N LEU A 93 -13.20 44.92 -7.50
CA LEU A 93 -11.97 44.49 -6.83
C LEU A 93 -11.50 43.13 -7.35
N LYS A 94 -12.42 42.17 -7.53
CA LYS A 94 -12.12 40.85 -8.10
C LYS A 94 -11.76 40.88 -9.58
N ILE A 95 -12.33 41.78 -10.38
CA ILE A 95 -11.94 41.97 -11.79
C ILE A 95 -10.48 42.46 -11.88
N GLU A 96 -10.06 43.36 -10.99
CA GLU A 96 -8.67 43.85 -10.97
C GLU A 96 -7.70 42.79 -10.41
N GLU A 97 -8.11 42.01 -9.41
CA GLU A 97 -7.36 40.85 -8.88
C GLU A 97 -7.21 39.72 -9.91
N LEU A 98 -8.12 39.60 -10.88
CA LEU A 98 -8.00 38.68 -12.02
C LEU A 98 -6.99 39.21 -13.03
N ARG A 99 -7.10 40.48 -13.45
CA ARG A 99 -6.13 41.12 -14.36
C ARG A 99 -4.68 41.04 -13.87
N GLN A 100 -4.46 41.15 -12.57
CA GLN A 100 -3.15 41.00 -11.94
C GLN A 100 -2.63 39.55 -11.96
N ARG A 101 -3.52 38.55 -12.03
CA ARG A 101 -3.11 37.16 -12.31
C ARG A 101 -2.84 36.94 -13.79
N ASP A 102 -3.67 37.50 -14.67
CA ASP A 102 -3.49 37.38 -16.12
C ASP A 102 -2.11 37.93 -16.54
N THR A 103 -1.72 39.12 -16.05
CA THR A 103 -0.37 39.68 -16.30
C THR A 103 0.77 38.86 -15.67
N LEU A 104 0.56 38.21 -14.53
CA LEU A 104 1.56 37.31 -13.94
C LEU A 104 1.68 35.99 -14.73
N ILE A 105 0.60 35.54 -15.39
CA ILE A 105 0.63 34.40 -16.30
C ILE A 105 1.43 34.78 -17.56
N ASP A 106 1.16 35.94 -18.17
CA ASP A 106 1.94 36.46 -19.31
C ASP A 106 3.46 36.52 -19.01
N GLU A 107 3.84 36.98 -17.81
CA GLU A 107 5.24 37.03 -17.37
C GLU A 107 5.87 35.63 -17.17
N LEU A 108 5.10 34.65 -16.66
CA LEU A 108 5.57 33.28 -16.45
C LEU A 108 5.64 32.45 -17.74
N GLU A 109 4.72 32.67 -18.68
CA GLU A 109 4.78 32.07 -20.02
C GLU A 109 6.02 32.57 -20.78
N LEU A 110 6.33 33.87 -20.71
CA LEU A 110 7.56 34.43 -21.27
C LEU A 110 8.82 33.85 -20.59
N GLU A 111 8.79 33.62 -19.27
CA GLU A 111 9.93 32.97 -18.58
C GLU A 111 10.11 31.50 -19.01
N LEU A 112 9.02 30.78 -19.29
CA LEU A 112 9.05 29.41 -19.84
C LEU A 112 9.67 29.37 -21.24
N ASP A 113 9.22 30.23 -22.17
CA ASP A 113 9.79 30.35 -23.52
C ASP A 113 11.33 30.54 -23.48
N THR A 114 11.82 31.38 -22.56
CA THR A 114 13.27 31.61 -22.41
C THR A 114 14.04 30.41 -21.86
N LYS A 115 13.38 29.53 -21.10
CA LYS A 115 13.97 28.30 -20.54
C LYS A 115 13.99 27.17 -21.56
N ASP A 116 12.94 27.01 -22.36
CA ASP A 116 12.87 25.99 -23.40
C ASP A 116 13.89 26.28 -24.52
N GLU A 117 14.06 27.53 -24.92
CA GLU A 117 15.13 27.95 -25.84
C GLU A 117 16.55 27.73 -25.24
N LEU A 118 16.72 27.83 -23.92
CA LEU A 118 17.99 27.48 -23.26
C LEU A 118 18.23 25.97 -23.26
N ILE A 119 17.21 25.16 -22.97
CA ILE A 119 17.26 23.69 -23.04
C ILE A 119 17.64 23.24 -24.45
N ARG A 120 17.02 23.82 -25.48
CA ARG A 120 17.30 23.53 -26.89
C ARG A 120 18.77 23.76 -27.26
N ARG A 121 19.38 24.86 -26.81
CA ARG A 121 20.83 25.13 -27.01
C ARG A 121 21.73 24.14 -26.27
N LEU A 122 21.38 23.75 -25.05
CA LEU A 122 22.15 22.79 -24.26
C LEU A 122 22.10 21.37 -24.86
N GLN A 123 20.98 21.01 -25.49
CA GLN A 123 20.86 19.78 -26.30
C GLN A 123 21.78 19.84 -27.53
N GLU A 124 21.77 20.95 -28.28
CA GLU A 124 22.69 21.17 -29.42
C GLU A 124 24.18 21.10 -29.01
N GLU A 125 24.53 21.47 -27.77
CA GLU A 125 25.89 21.31 -27.23
C GLU A 125 26.21 19.86 -26.84
N LEU A 126 25.28 19.18 -26.17
CA LEU A 126 25.42 17.77 -25.81
C LEU A 126 25.63 16.87 -27.03
N ASP A 127 24.87 17.08 -28.10
CA ASP A 127 24.99 16.25 -29.31
C ASP A 127 26.26 16.58 -30.11
N ARG A 128 26.72 17.84 -30.13
CA ARG A 128 28.07 18.19 -30.62
C ARG A 128 29.16 17.46 -29.84
N HIS A 129 29.06 17.40 -28.52
CA HIS A 129 30.03 16.68 -27.69
C HIS A 129 29.98 15.17 -27.91
N ARG A 130 28.78 14.56 -28.02
CA ARG A 130 28.62 13.13 -28.37
C ARG A 130 29.23 12.78 -29.72
N ALA A 131 28.98 13.59 -30.74
CA ALA A 131 29.55 13.39 -32.08
C ALA A 131 31.10 13.44 -32.10
N THR A 132 31.73 14.07 -31.11
CA THR A 132 33.20 14.24 -31.03
C THR A 132 33.91 13.04 -30.37
N VAL A 133 33.20 12.10 -29.74
CA VAL A 133 33.79 11.04 -28.88
C VAL A 133 33.88 9.66 -29.56
N SER A 134 33.33 9.49 -30.77
CA SER A 134 33.28 8.18 -31.45
C SER A 134 34.61 7.78 -32.12
N LEU A 135 35.29 6.77 -31.56
CA LEU A 135 36.47 6.10 -32.15
C LEU A 135 36.11 4.69 -32.69
N PRO A 136 36.66 4.23 -33.84
CA PRO A 136 36.21 3.00 -34.50
C PRO A 136 37.10 1.75 -34.28
N GLY A 137 36.47 0.58 -34.23
CA GLY A 137 37.11 -0.75 -34.28
C GLY A 137 36.98 -1.55 -32.97
N ALA A 138 36.78 -2.88 -32.97
CA ALA A 138 36.68 -3.85 -34.07
C ALA A 138 35.69 -5.01 -33.71
N SER A 139 35.55 -6.00 -34.59
CA SER A 139 34.34 -6.84 -34.68
C SER A 139 34.47 -8.31 -34.19
N THR A 140 33.31 -8.87 -33.81
CA THR A 140 32.89 -10.29 -33.97
C THR A 140 33.79 -11.43 -33.43
N ALA A 141 33.40 -12.00 -32.28
CA ALA A 141 33.48 -13.44 -32.00
C ALA A 141 32.51 -13.84 -30.87
N SER A 142 32.11 -15.12 -30.82
CA SER A 142 31.33 -15.77 -29.75
C SER A 142 29.82 -15.47 -29.65
N ALA A 143 29.05 -16.03 -30.58
CA ALA A 143 27.66 -16.41 -30.30
C ALA A 143 27.61 -17.89 -29.88
N VAL A 144 27.12 -18.19 -28.66
CA VAL A 144 26.54 -19.45 -28.14
C VAL A 144 26.40 -19.35 -26.61
N CYS A 145 25.31 -19.86 -26.05
CA CYS A 145 25.06 -20.00 -24.60
C CYS A 145 25.06 -18.71 -23.75
N SER A 146 24.07 -17.85 -23.98
CA SER A 146 23.58 -16.86 -23.00
C SER A 146 22.06 -16.99 -22.85
N ALA A 147 21.60 -17.95 -22.04
CA ALA A 147 20.21 -17.99 -21.58
C ALA A 147 19.97 -16.82 -20.62
N GLN A 148 18.76 -16.25 -20.64
CA GLN A 148 18.45 -14.97 -19.99
C GLN A 148 18.42 -15.09 -18.46
N PHE A 149 19.56 -14.76 -17.83
CA PHE A 149 19.56 -14.12 -16.52
C PHE A 149 19.62 -12.61 -16.77
N GLU A 150 18.45 -11.95 -16.82
CA GLU A 150 18.43 -10.49 -16.77
C GLU A 150 18.74 -10.02 -15.34
N ASP A 151 19.71 -9.10 -15.30
CA ASP A 151 20.38 -8.44 -14.18
C ASP A 151 19.75 -8.58 -12.78
N GLY A 152 20.56 -9.01 -11.81
CA GLY A 152 20.22 -9.16 -10.39
C GLY A 152 20.10 -7.82 -9.63
N ALA A 153 19.65 -6.76 -10.30
CA ALA A 153 19.42 -5.46 -9.71
C ALA A 153 18.31 -5.54 -8.64
N LYS A 154 18.60 -5.04 -7.42
CA LYS A 154 17.65 -5.04 -6.29
C LYS A 154 16.31 -4.42 -6.72
N ARG A 155 15.25 -5.25 -6.73
CA ARG A 155 13.96 -4.92 -7.36
C ARG A 155 13.45 -3.55 -6.92
N LYS A 156 13.27 -2.65 -7.88
CA LYS A 156 13.06 -1.22 -7.64
C LYS A 156 11.69 -0.96 -7.02
N THR A 157 11.68 -0.26 -5.88
CA THR A 157 10.48 0.24 -5.24
C THR A 157 9.90 1.42 -6.05
N VAL A 158 8.61 1.35 -6.40
CA VAL A 158 7.83 2.41 -7.04
C VAL A 158 7.07 3.19 -5.96
N ILE A 159 6.87 4.50 -6.14
CA ILE A 159 6.04 5.34 -5.25
C ILE A 159 5.35 6.43 -6.05
N PHE A 160 4.02 6.44 -6.03
CA PHE A 160 3.15 7.40 -6.68
C PHE A 160 1.96 7.73 -5.74
N GLU A 161 1.83 8.98 -5.29
CA GLU A 161 0.66 9.40 -4.49
C GLU A 161 -0.46 9.88 -5.44
N PRO A 162 -1.71 9.44 -5.24
CA PRO A 162 -2.87 9.98 -5.94
C PRO A 162 -3.12 11.43 -5.52
N PHE A 163 -3.86 12.16 -6.35
CA PHE A 163 -4.13 13.58 -6.15
C PHE A 163 -5.06 13.82 -4.94
N SER A 164 -4.73 14.81 -4.10
CA SER A 164 -5.50 15.12 -2.90
C SER A 164 -6.99 15.40 -3.17
N LEU A 165 -7.84 14.84 -2.31
CA LEU A 165 -9.30 15.01 -2.22
C LEU A 165 -9.74 16.43 -1.78
N GLU A 166 -9.00 17.46 -2.17
CA GLU A 166 -9.47 18.85 -2.13
C GLU A 166 -10.80 18.95 -2.90
N PRO A 167 -11.90 19.50 -2.32
CA PRO A 167 -13.21 19.51 -2.98
C PRO A 167 -13.20 20.16 -4.38
N GLY A 168 -12.29 21.12 -4.62
CA GLY A 168 -12.10 21.72 -5.94
C GLY A 168 -11.54 20.75 -7.00
N ASN A 169 -10.70 19.79 -6.62
CA ASN A 169 -10.12 18.82 -7.55
C ASN A 169 -11.17 17.85 -8.11
N LEU A 170 -12.08 17.36 -7.25
CA LEU A 170 -13.20 16.49 -7.64
C LEU A 170 -14.13 17.21 -8.64
N ALA A 171 -14.46 18.47 -8.38
CA ALA A 171 -15.24 19.30 -9.31
C ALA A 171 -14.53 19.51 -10.66
N MET A 172 -13.20 19.70 -10.66
CA MET A 172 -12.46 19.84 -11.92
C MET A 172 -12.44 18.57 -12.77
N VAL A 173 -12.33 17.37 -12.16
CA VAL A 173 -12.39 16.11 -12.92
C VAL A 173 -13.79 15.91 -13.53
N SER A 174 -14.86 16.21 -12.77
CA SER A 174 -16.24 16.18 -13.28
C SER A 174 -16.53 17.18 -14.41
N HIS A 175 -15.68 18.20 -14.61
CA HIS A 175 -15.89 19.23 -15.63
C HIS A 175 -14.91 19.20 -16.80
N LYS A 176 -13.76 18.52 -16.70
CA LYS A 176 -12.72 18.59 -17.74
C LYS A 176 -12.95 17.73 -18.99
N SER A 177 -13.78 16.69 -18.89
CA SER A 177 -14.02 15.76 -20.00
C SER A 177 -15.39 15.08 -19.87
N CYS A 178 -16.44 15.80 -20.21
CA CYS A 178 -17.74 15.21 -20.54
C CYS A 178 -17.98 15.38 -22.05
N CYS A 179 -17.12 14.77 -22.87
CA CYS A 179 -17.32 14.72 -24.31
C CYS A 179 -18.51 13.80 -24.64
N ASP A 180 -19.49 14.29 -25.40
CA ASP A 180 -20.60 13.48 -25.91
C ASP A 180 -20.08 12.37 -26.83
N LYS A 181 -20.01 11.14 -26.31
CA LYS A 181 -19.54 9.96 -27.04
C LYS A 181 -20.68 9.35 -27.85
N SER A 182 -20.40 8.92 -29.08
CA SER A 182 -21.38 8.14 -29.83
C SER A 182 -21.63 6.79 -29.13
N GLN A 183 -22.85 6.23 -29.27
CA GLN A 183 -23.13 4.91 -28.69
C GLN A 183 -22.33 3.77 -29.37
N ALA A 184 -21.75 4.02 -30.55
CA ALA A 184 -20.78 3.12 -31.17
C ALA A 184 -19.42 3.22 -30.45
N SER A 185 -18.88 4.44 -30.29
CA SER A 185 -17.63 4.72 -29.57
C SER A 185 -17.66 4.16 -28.14
N HIS A 186 -18.77 4.36 -27.40
CA HIS A 186 -18.91 3.81 -26.05
C HIS A 186 -18.83 2.28 -26.02
N ARG A 187 -19.45 1.59 -26.99
CA ARG A 187 -19.39 0.12 -27.08
C ARG A 187 -18.00 -0.38 -27.46
N LEU A 188 -17.32 0.34 -28.35
CA LEU A 188 -15.95 0.03 -28.78
C LEU A 188 -14.97 0.15 -27.59
N ILE A 189 -15.03 1.25 -26.84
CA ILE A 189 -14.18 1.44 -25.65
C ILE A 189 -14.50 0.39 -24.57
N GLN A 190 -15.79 0.10 -24.34
CA GLN A 190 -16.22 -0.93 -23.38
C GLN A 190 -15.74 -2.34 -23.78
N ALA A 191 -15.77 -2.69 -25.07
CA ALA A 191 -15.20 -3.93 -25.57
C ALA A 191 -13.67 -4.00 -25.37
N ALA A 192 -12.96 -2.91 -25.68
CA ALA A 192 -11.52 -2.79 -25.48
C ALA A 192 -11.11 -2.93 -24.00
N PHE A 193 -11.89 -2.35 -23.07
CA PHE A 193 -11.65 -2.49 -21.63
C PHE A 193 -11.84 -3.94 -21.15
N LEU A 194 -12.93 -4.60 -21.57
CA LEU A 194 -13.20 -6.01 -21.24
C LEU A 194 -12.18 -6.99 -21.86
N LYS A 195 -11.49 -6.59 -22.93
CA LYS A 195 -10.42 -7.32 -23.60
C LYS A 195 -9.04 -7.12 -22.92
N ASN A 196 -8.83 -6.01 -22.20
CA ASN A 196 -7.55 -5.69 -21.58
C ASN A 196 -7.38 -6.35 -20.20
N ASP A 197 -6.19 -6.89 -19.92
CA ASP A 197 -5.93 -7.67 -18.72
C ASP A 197 -6.03 -6.90 -17.39
N LEU A 198 -5.81 -5.58 -17.41
CA LEU A 198 -5.96 -4.72 -16.23
C LEU A 198 -7.39 -4.16 -16.13
N LEU A 199 -7.94 -3.62 -17.23
CA LEU A 199 -9.21 -2.88 -17.21
C LEU A 199 -10.45 -3.78 -17.13
N LYS A 200 -10.35 -5.07 -17.45
CA LYS A 200 -11.44 -6.06 -17.29
C LYS A 200 -11.86 -6.32 -15.83
N ASN A 201 -11.09 -5.83 -14.86
CA ASN A 201 -11.31 -6.04 -13.42
C ASN A 201 -12.10 -4.90 -12.74
N LEU A 202 -12.54 -3.91 -13.52
CA LEU A 202 -13.42 -2.82 -13.11
C LEU A 202 -14.89 -3.26 -13.11
N ASP A 203 -15.72 -2.68 -12.23
CA ASP A 203 -17.17 -2.91 -12.29
C ASP A 203 -17.87 -2.10 -13.41
N GLU A 204 -19.13 -2.41 -13.73
CA GLU A 204 -19.86 -1.75 -14.83
C GLU A 204 -20.04 -0.23 -14.62
N GLY A 205 -20.20 0.21 -13.36
CA GLY A 205 -20.28 1.62 -13.00
C GLY A 205 -18.92 2.32 -13.09
N GLU A 206 -17.85 1.65 -12.66
CA GLU A 206 -16.46 2.11 -12.83
C GLU A 206 -16.10 2.25 -14.31
N ILE A 207 -16.44 1.26 -15.14
CA ILE A 207 -16.24 1.29 -16.59
C ILE A 207 -16.98 2.50 -17.20
N VAL A 208 -18.25 2.70 -16.87
CA VAL A 208 -19.03 3.86 -17.38
C VAL A 208 -18.43 5.20 -16.91
N ALA A 209 -17.98 5.30 -15.66
CA ALA A 209 -17.37 6.52 -15.13
C ALA A 209 -15.99 6.82 -15.74
N VAL A 210 -15.14 5.80 -15.94
CA VAL A 210 -13.85 5.96 -16.63
C VAL A 210 -14.06 6.29 -18.11
N ILE A 211 -14.99 5.63 -18.80
CA ILE A 211 -15.37 5.96 -20.19
C ILE A 211 -15.89 7.39 -20.29
N ALA A 212 -16.66 7.89 -19.30
CA ALA A 212 -17.11 9.28 -19.29
C ALA A 212 -15.92 10.25 -19.39
N CYS A 213 -14.88 10.06 -18.58
CA CYS A 213 -13.69 10.92 -18.55
C CYS A 213 -12.80 10.88 -19.81
N MET A 214 -12.89 9.87 -20.68
CA MET A 214 -12.02 9.80 -21.87
C MET A 214 -12.31 10.90 -22.90
N TYR A 215 -11.28 11.42 -23.57
CA TYR A 215 -11.40 12.42 -24.63
C TYR A 215 -10.76 11.94 -25.95
N PRO A 216 -11.23 12.41 -27.13
CA PRO A 216 -10.72 11.93 -28.41
C PRO A 216 -9.41 12.64 -28.79
N THR A 217 -8.59 11.99 -29.62
CA THR A 217 -7.39 12.55 -30.23
C THR A 217 -7.14 11.91 -31.60
N ALA A 218 -6.63 12.67 -32.57
CA ALA A 218 -6.28 12.17 -33.90
C ALA A 218 -4.76 12.24 -34.09
N ILE A 219 -4.19 11.23 -34.75
CA ILE A 219 -2.76 11.12 -35.04
C ILE A 219 -2.57 10.76 -36.51
N ASN A 220 -1.74 11.54 -37.20
CA ASN A 220 -1.49 11.38 -38.64
C ASN A 220 -0.51 10.23 -38.92
N GLN A 221 -0.55 9.69 -40.13
CA GLN A 221 0.39 8.67 -40.61
C GLN A 221 1.86 9.08 -40.37
N GLY A 222 2.65 8.17 -39.80
CA GLY A 222 4.07 8.36 -39.50
C GLY A 222 4.36 9.13 -38.20
N CYS A 223 3.35 9.67 -37.52
CA CYS A 223 3.51 10.26 -36.20
C CYS A 223 3.60 9.18 -35.11
N CYS A 224 4.37 9.47 -34.06
CA CYS A 224 4.56 8.60 -32.90
C CYS A 224 3.65 9.06 -31.75
N VAL A 225 3.02 8.13 -31.03
CA VAL A 225 2.19 8.42 -29.84
C VAL A 225 3.10 8.65 -28.63
N PHE A 226 4.02 7.71 -28.40
CA PHE A 226 5.12 7.80 -27.45
C PHE A 226 6.27 6.90 -27.90
N GLN A 227 7.49 7.28 -27.50
CA GLN A 227 8.72 6.54 -27.79
C GLN A 227 9.20 5.76 -26.57
N GLU A 228 9.91 4.65 -26.81
CA GLU A 228 10.61 3.88 -25.79
C GLU A 228 11.57 4.78 -25.00
N GLY A 229 11.63 4.61 -23.68
CA GLY A 229 12.44 5.44 -22.79
C GLY A 229 11.83 6.79 -22.40
N THR A 230 10.73 7.25 -23.01
CA THR A 230 9.98 8.41 -22.49
C THR A 230 9.10 8.01 -21.30
N THR A 231 8.68 8.98 -20.49
CA THR A 231 7.73 8.75 -19.38
C THR A 231 6.31 9.17 -19.76
N GLY A 232 5.30 8.46 -19.26
CA GLY A 232 3.89 8.69 -19.57
C GLY A 232 2.95 8.59 -18.37
N ALA A 233 1.81 9.28 -18.50
CA ALA A 233 0.70 9.30 -17.54
C ALA A 233 -0.67 9.21 -18.27
N GLN A 234 -0.70 8.58 -19.44
CA GLN A 234 -1.87 8.43 -20.32
C GLN A 234 -1.89 7.02 -20.93
N ALA A 235 -3.09 6.46 -21.04
CA ALA A 235 -3.37 5.27 -21.85
C ALA A 235 -4.32 5.62 -23.00
N TYR A 236 -4.34 4.75 -24.00
CA TYR A 236 -5.01 4.99 -25.28
C TYR A 236 -5.84 3.76 -25.69
N VAL A 237 -6.97 4.01 -26.35
CA VAL A 237 -7.80 3.00 -27.02
C VAL A 237 -7.91 3.37 -28.50
N LEU A 238 -7.63 2.42 -29.39
CA LEU A 238 -7.70 2.62 -30.83
C LEU A 238 -9.15 2.51 -31.32
N GLU A 239 -9.72 3.63 -31.79
CA GLU A 239 -11.09 3.68 -32.36
C GLU A 239 -11.07 3.37 -33.86
N GLU A 240 -10.14 3.99 -34.60
CA GLU A 240 -9.98 3.78 -36.04
C GLU A 240 -8.50 3.91 -36.45
N GLY A 241 -8.11 3.22 -37.52
CA GLY A 241 -6.75 3.23 -38.05
C GLY A 241 -5.94 2.02 -37.62
N ARG A 242 -4.60 2.14 -37.63
CA ARG A 242 -3.66 1.06 -37.32
C ARG A 242 -2.38 1.64 -36.72
N MET A 243 -1.90 1.03 -35.63
CA MET A 243 -0.65 1.42 -34.98
C MET A 243 0.38 0.29 -35.07
N GLU A 244 1.67 0.64 -35.06
CA GLU A 244 2.80 -0.28 -35.02
C GLU A 244 3.54 -0.14 -33.69
N VAL A 245 3.81 -1.28 -33.05
CA VAL A 245 4.56 -1.38 -31.80
C VAL A 245 6.00 -1.80 -32.12
N THR A 246 6.97 -1.00 -31.69
CA THR A 246 8.40 -1.30 -31.85
C THR A 246 9.14 -1.25 -30.51
N LYS A 247 10.17 -2.09 -30.35
CA LYS A 247 11.07 -2.09 -29.20
C LYS A 247 12.48 -2.39 -29.67
N ASP A 248 13.49 -1.69 -29.13
CA ASP A 248 14.90 -1.83 -29.55
C ASP A 248 15.12 -1.61 -31.07
N GLY A 249 14.16 -0.95 -31.75
CA GLY A 249 14.12 -0.77 -33.20
C GLY A 249 13.47 -1.93 -33.99
N GLU A 250 13.18 -3.07 -33.37
CA GLU A 250 12.46 -4.18 -34.01
C GLU A 250 10.94 -4.02 -33.86
N ARG A 251 10.17 -4.58 -34.81
CA ARG A 251 8.70 -4.56 -34.76
C ARG A 251 8.16 -5.76 -34.00
N LEU A 252 7.43 -5.49 -32.92
CA LEU A 252 6.77 -6.52 -32.11
C LEU A 252 5.40 -6.90 -32.67
N GLN A 253 4.53 -5.91 -32.90
CA GLN A 253 3.11 -6.14 -33.21
C GLN A 253 2.49 -4.97 -34.00
N THR A 254 1.37 -5.24 -34.68
CA THR A 254 0.44 -4.22 -35.19
C THR A 254 -0.83 -4.24 -34.35
N MET A 255 -1.31 -3.07 -33.96
CA MET A 255 -2.58 -2.89 -33.24
C MET A 255 -3.71 -2.48 -34.19
N GLU A 256 -4.89 -3.00 -33.91
CA GLU A 256 -6.14 -2.82 -34.64
C GLU A 256 -7.18 -2.10 -33.73
N PRO A 257 -8.31 -1.61 -34.25
CA PRO A 257 -9.39 -1.10 -33.41
C PRO A 257 -9.82 -2.08 -32.31
N GLU A 258 -10.26 -1.54 -31.17
CA GLU A 258 -10.48 -2.27 -29.90
C GLU A 258 -9.20 -2.75 -29.18
N ASP A 259 -7.99 -2.35 -29.61
CA ASP A 259 -6.77 -2.50 -28.79
C ASP A 259 -6.59 -1.34 -27.80
N VAL A 260 -6.06 -1.66 -26.61
CA VAL A 260 -5.66 -0.73 -25.54
C VAL A 260 -4.15 -0.73 -25.42
N PHE A 261 -3.53 0.41 -25.14
CA PHE A 261 -2.08 0.50 -24.89
C PHE A 261 -1.69 1.66 -23.97
N GLY A 262 -0.60 1.48 -23.22
CA GLY A 262 -0.12 2.47 -22.24
C GLY A 262 -0.79 2.37 -20.87
N GLU A 263 -1.54 1.29 -20.61
CA GLU A 263 -2.34 1.08 -19.40
C GLU A 263 -1.52 1.10 -18.09
N LEU A 264 -0.23 0.74 -18.13
CA LEU A 264 0.68 0.90 -16.98
C LEU A 264 0.74 2.34 -16.47
N ALA A 265 0.64 3.32 -17.37
CA ALA A 265 0.69 4.74 -17.06
C ALA A 265 -0.53 5.22 -16.24
N LEU A 266 -1.59 4.42 -16.14
CA LEU A 266 -2.76 4.69 -15.29
C LEU A 266 -2.48 4.37 -13.81
N LEU A 267 -1.57 3.45 -13.54
CA LEU A 267 -1.20 3.02 -12.18
C LEU A 267 -0.13 3.91 -11.57
N TYR A 268 0.89 4.27 -12.35
CA TYR A 268 1.96 5.17 -11.95
C TYR A 268 2.62 5.81 -13.17
N ASN A 269 3.31 6.94 -12.99
CA ASN A 269 4.16 7.51 -14.04
C ASN A 269 5.30 6.54 -14.39
N CYS A 270 5.16 5.83 -15.50
CA CYS A 270 6.07 4.78 -15.95
C CYS A 270 6.91 5.24 -17.15
N THR A 271 8.12 4.69 -17.28
CA THR A 271 8.88 4.74 -18.54
C THR A 271 8.29 3.74 -19.53
N HIS A 272 7.98 4.18 -20.74
CA HIS A 272 7.48 3.29 -21.80
C HIS A 272 8.57 2.30 -22.24
N THR A 273 8.24 1.01 -22.25
CA THR A 273 9.15 -0.09 -22.61
C THR A 273 9.02 -0.50 -24.08
N TYR A 274 8.38 0.33 -24.89
CA TYR A 274 8.20 0.22 -26.34
C TYR A 274 7.76 1.57 -26.91
N SER A 275 7.83 1.73 -28.23
CA SER A 275 7.28 2.87 -28.97
C SER A 275 5.99 2.47 -29.69
N VAL A 276 5.08 3.43 -29.91
CA VAL A 276 3.87 3.23 -30.73
C VAL A 276 3.79 4.31 -31.81
N SER A 277 3.61 3.92 -33.08
CA SER A 277 3.55 4.84 -34.22
C SER A 277 2.41 4.53 -35.19
N ALA A 278 1.83 5.56 -35.79
CA ALA A 278 0.67 5.45 -36.67
C ALA A 278 1.06 4.97 -38.08
N LEU A 279 0.53 3.82 -38.50
CA LEU A 279 0.71 3.30 -39.87
C LEU A 279 -0.18 4.02 -40.89
N MET A 280 -1.21 4.72 -40.43
CA MET A 280 -2.17 5.52 -41.20
C MET A 280 -2.80 6.56 -40.28
N ASP A 281 -3.48 7.56 -40.84
CA ASP A 281 -4.27 8.52 -40.05
C ASP A 281 -5.28 7.75 -39.17
N SER A 282 -5.22 7.99 -37.86
CA SER A 282 -5.86 7.16 -36.84
C SER A 282 -6.56 8.00 -35.77
N ARG A 283 -7.61 7.45 -35.15
CA ARG A 283 -8.37 8.05 -34.04
C ARG A 283 -8.22 7.23 -32.77
N LEU A 284 -7.91 7.94 -31.68
CA LEU A 284 -7.71 7.39 -30.34
C LEU A 284 -8.70 8.02 -29.35
N TRP A 285 -9.08 7.24 -28.34
CA TRP A 285 -9.58 7.78 -27.07
C TRP A 285 -8.45 7.75 -26.03
N VAL A 286 -8.23 8.89 -25.38
CA VAL A 286 -7.19 9.07 -24.35
C VAL A 286 -7.83 9.01 -22.97
N LEU A 287 -7.18 8.31 -22.04
CA LEU A 287 -7.48 8.31 -20.62
C LEU A 287 -6.23 8.76 -19.85
N ASP A 288 -6.35 9.79 -19.02
CA ASP A 288 -5.24 10.21 -18.16
C ASP A 288 -5.27 9.52 -16.80
N CYS A 289 -4.07 9.28 -16.26
CA CYS A 289 -3.80 8.68 -14.95
C CYS A 289 -4.60 9.35 -13.82
N LYS A 290 -4.72 10.69 -13.84
CA LYS A 290 -5.41 11.45 -12.80
C LYS A 290 -6.91 11.18 -12.81
N SER A 291 -7.56 11.23 -13.96
CA SER A 291 -8.99 10.93 -14.09
C SER A 291 -9.29 9.49 -13.66
N TYR A 292 -8.50 8.51 -14.16
CA TYR A 292 -8.64 7.10 -13.78
C TYR A 292 -8.56 6.90 -12.26
N GLN A 293 -7.48 7.35 -11.62
CA GLN A 293 -7.32 7.19 -10.17
C GLN A 293 -8.36 7.97 -9.35
N THR A 294 -8.82 9.13 -9.84
CA THR A 294 -9.88 9.89 -9.15
C THR A 294 -11.21 9.13 -9.19
N VAL A 295 -11.56 8.53 -10.33
CA VAL A 295 -12.78 7.72 -10.47
C VAL A 295 -12.74 6.50 -9.56
N LEU A 296 -11.64 5.73 -9.54
CA LEU A 296 -11.54 4.52 -8.70
C LEU A 296 -11.44 4.84 -7.20
N MET A 297 -10.76 5.91 -6.82
CA MET A 297 -10.76 6.40 -5.43
C MET A 297 -12.17 6.82 -4.99
N GLN A 298 -12.93 7.52 -5.85
CA GLN A 298 -14.31 7.90 -5.54
C GLN A 298 -15.25 6.70 -5.51
N SER A 299 -15.09 5.72 -6.41
CA SER A 299 -15.79 4.43 -6.39
C SER A 299 -15.58 3.69 -5.06
N GLY A 300 -14.32 3.46 -4.68
CA GLY A 300 -13.95 2.77 -3.44
C GLY A 300 -14.46 3.47 -2.18
N LEU A 301 -14.42 4.80 -2.12
CA LEU A 301 -14.97 5.58 -1.02
C LEU A 301 -16.51 5.47 -0.93
N ASN A 302 -17.21 5.55 -2.08
CA ASN A 302 -18.66 5.38 -2.13
C ASN A 302 -19.09 3.97 -1.70
N SER A 303 -18.38 2.94 -2.20
CA SER A 303 -18.63 1.53 -1.85
C SER A 303 -18.40 1.25 -0.37
N LEU A 304 -17.33 1.80 0.21
CA LEU A 304 -17.07 1.71 1.65
C LEU A 304 -18.17 2.40 2.48
N SER A 305 -18.58 3.61 2.09
CA SER A 305 -19.66 4.34 2.77
C SER A 305 -21.00 3.60 2.72
N HIS A 306 -21.35 3.01 1.57
CA HIS A 306 -22.55 2.18 1.42
C HIS A 306 -22.48 0.92 2.28
N THR A 307 -21.30 0.29 2.37
CA THR A 307 -21.06 -0.89 3.23
C THR A 307 -21.19 -0.54 4.72
N MET A 308 -20.63 0.61 5.14
CA MET A 308 -20.81 1.16 6.50
C MET A 308 -22.29 1.45 6.80
N GLU A 309 -23.04 2.06 5.86
CA GLU A 309 -24.49 2.30 6.00
C GLU A 309 -25.29 0.98 6.16
N LEU A 310 -24.97 -0.03 5.36
CA LEU A 310 -25.63 -1.34 5.42
C LEU A 310 -25.37 -2.04 6.75
N LEU A 311 -24.11 -2.10 7.21
CA LEU A 311 -23.77 -2.67 8.52
C LEU A 311 -24.43 -1.87 9.66
N SER A 312 -24.40 -0.54 9.59
CA SER A 312 -25.05 0.34 10.57
C SER A 312 -26.58 0.26 10.55
N SER A 313 -27.19 -0.31 9.51
CA SER A 313 -28.65 -0.56 9.49
C SER A 313 -29.07 -1.78 10.33
N VAL A 314 -28.13 -2.67 10.67
CA VAL A 314 -28.40 -3.91 11.42
C VAL A 314 -28.39 -3.65 12.94
N PRO A 315 -29.51 -3.80 13.67
CA PRO A 315 -29.63 -3.34 15.05
C PRO A 315 -28.69 -3.99 16.07
N PHE A 316 -28.16 -5.19 15.81
CA PHE A 316 -27.19 -5.85 16.69
C PHE A 316 -25.72 -5.51 16.37
N LEU A 317 -25.47 -4.83 15.24
CA LEU A 317 -24.14 -4.32 14.87
C LEU A 317 -23.97 -2.84 15.26
N GLN A 318 -25.08 -2.09 15.39
CA GLN A 318 -25.09 -0.67 15.83
C GLN A 318 -24.42 -0.39 17.18
N SER A 319 -24.26 -1.41 18.04
CA SER A 319 -23.58 -1.28 19.33
C SER A 319 -22.08 -1.57 19.29
N LEU A 320 -21.53 -1.87 18.11
CA LEU A 320 -20.11 -2.17 17.93
C LEU A 320 -19.28 -0.88 17.72
N PRO A 321 -18.00 -0.86 18.15
CA PRO A 321 -17.08 0.21 17.80
C PRO A 321 -16.89 0.38 16.29
N GLU A 322 -16.62 1.61 15.84
CA GLU A 322 -16.44 1.94 14.42
C GLU A 322 -15.27 1.19 13.78
N ASP A 323 -14.18 0.93 14.53
CA ASP A 323 -13.05 0.12 14.05
C ASP A 323 -13.39 -1.37 13.89
N VAL A 324 -14.35 -1.87 14.67
CA VAL A 324 -14.87 -3.24 14.57
C VAL A 324 -15.79 -3.36 13.35
N ILE A 325 -16.66 -2.37 13.12
CA ILE A 325 -17.48 -2.27 11.91
C ILE A 325 -16.59 -2.16 10.66
N MET A 326 -15.51 -1.37 10.72
CA MET A 326 -14.56 -1.25 9.61
C MET A 326 -13.81 -2.55 9.30
N LYS A 327 -13.40 -3.33 10.32
CA LYS A 327 -12.84 -4.68 10.10
C LYS A 327 -13.87 -5.61 9.47
N MET A 328 -15.17 -5.46 9.79
CA MET A 328 -16.22 -6.18 9.09
C MET A 328 -16.32 -5.75 7.62
N CYS A 329 -16.31 -4.43 7.30
CA CYS A 329 -16.28 -3.93 5.92
C CYS A 329 -15.14 -4.56 5.10
N ASP A 330 -13.95 -4.68 5.69
CA ASP A 330 -12.77 -5.26 5.03
C ASP A 330 -12.85 -6.80 4.85
N LEU A 331 -13.74 -7.52 5.56
CA LEU A 331 -13.95 -8.98 5.44
C LEU A 331 -15.28 -9.40 4.79
N MET A 332 -16.20 -8.49 4.44
CA MET A 332 -17.45 -8.86 3.77
C MET A 332 -17.21 -9.19 2.28
N GLU A 333 -17.60 -10.39 1.85
CA GLU A 333 -17.63 -10.77 0.44
C GLU A 333 -18.92 -10.31 -0.23
N GLU A 334 -18.85 -9.67 -1.39
CA GLU A 334 -20.02 -9.45 -2.25
C GLU A 334 -20.34 -10.74 -3.04
N ARG A 335 -21.57 -11.25 -2.94
CA ARG A 335 -22.04 -12.43 -3.68
C ARG A 335 -23.32 -12.13 -4.45
N LEU A 336 -23.31 -12.48 -5.73
CA LEU A 336 -24.42 -12.28 -6.66
C LEU A 336 -25.22 -13.58 -6.86
N TYR A 337 -26.53 -13.44 -6.97
CA TYR A 337 -27.49 -14.54 -7.14
C TYR A 337 -28.48 -14.21 -8.26
N THR A 338 -28.83 -15.19 -9.09
CA THR A 338 -29.79 -15.04 -10.21
C THR A 338 -31.22 -15.38 -9.77
N GLU A 339 -32.26 -15.02 -10.56
CA GLU A 339 -33.64 -15.29 -10.13
C GLU A 339 -33.90 -16.80 -9.95
N GLY A 340 -34.39 -17.19 -8.78
CA GLY A 340 -34.66 -18.57 -8.42
C GLY A 340 -33.52 -19.28 -7.69
N ASP A 341 -32.33 -18.67 -7.58
CA ASP A 341 -31.23 -19.23 -6.79
C ASP A 341 -31.57 -19.29 -5.30
N TYR A 342 -31.22 -20.42 -4.67
CA TYR A 342 -31.35 -20.61 -3.23
C TYR A 342 -30.09 -20.10 -2.55
N ILE A 343 -30.19 -18.95 -1.88
CA ILE A 343 -29.11 -18.37 -1.08
C ILE A 343 -28.89 -19.22 0.18
N THR A 344 -29.98 -19.65 0.81
CA THR A 344 -29.99 -20.63 1.91
C THR A 344 -31.13 -21.63 1.72
N ARG A 345 -30.96 -22.85 2.24
CA ARG A 345 -31.95 -23.94 2.14
C ARG A 345 -32.40 -24.37 3.52
N GLN A 346 -33.71 -24.47 3.72
CA GLN A 346 -34.31 -25.03 4.94
C GLN A 346 -33.77 -26.44 5.20
N GLY A 347 -33.35 -26.71 6.44
CA GLY A 347 -32.75 -27.99 6.83
C GLY A 347 -31.26 -28.14 6.53
N ALA A 348 -30.62 -27.18 5.85
CA ALA A 348 -29.17 -27.16 5.70
C ALA A 348 -28.50 -26.49 6.91
N THR A 349 -27.30 -26.98 7.24
CA THR A 349 -26.39 -26.33 8.20
C THR A 349 -25.83 -25.05 7.60
N GLY A 350 -25.73 -23.98 8.41
CA GLY A 350 -25.21 -22.69 7.97
C GLY A 350 -24.35 -22.01 9.03
N ASP A 351 -23.27 -21.38 8.56
CA ASP A 351 -22.34 -20.57 9.34
C ASP A 351 -22.34 -19.10 8.93
N THR A 352 -23.09 -18.75 7.87
CA THR A 352 -22.92 -17.50 7.13
C THR A 352 -24.06 -16.50 7.38
N PHE A 353 -23.71 -15.23 7.50
CA PHE A 353 -24.59 -14.08 7.65
C PHE A 353 -24.66 -13.26 6.37
N TYR A 354 -25.83 -12.72 6.06
CA TYR A 354 -26.12 -12.03 4.79
C TYR A 354 -26.82 -10.69 5.02
N ILE A 355 -26.37 -9.63 4.34
CA ILE A 355 -27.07 -8.35 4.22
C ILE A 355 -27.39 -8.11 2.74
N ILE A 356 -28.63 -7.76 2.40
CA ILE A 356 -29.06 -7.49 1.03
C ILE A 356 -28.60 -6.08 0.63
N SER A 357 -27.64 -6.00 -0.28
CA SER A 357 -27.11 -4.75 -0.83
C SER A 357 -27.90 -4.25 -2.04
N LYS A 358 -28.41 -5.16 -2.88
CA LYS A 358 -29.27 -4.83 -4.04
C LYS A 358 -30.29 -5.95 -4.31
N GLY A 359 -31.48 -5.59 -4.77
CA GLY A 359 -32.53 -6.55 -5.19
C GLY A 359 -33.54 -6.95 -4.10
N GLN A 360 -34.19 -8.11 -4.30
CA GLN A 360 -35.21 -8.66 -3.39
C GLN A 360 -35.12 -10.19 -3.31
N VAL A 361 -35.37 -10.76 -2.15
CA VAL A 361 -35.47 -12.22 -1.91
C VAL A 361 -36.87 -12.61 -1.40
N LYS A 362 -37.27 -13.85 -1.65
CA LYS A 362 -38.47 -14.53 -1.14
C LYS A 362 -38.02 -15.48 -0.01
N VAL A 363 -38.56 -15.31 1.20
CA VAL A 363 -38.36 -16.28 2.30
C VAL A 363 -39.46 -17.33 2.21
N THR A 364 -39.08 -18.61 2.16
CA THR A 364 -40.02 -19.72 1.96
C THR A 364 -39.83 -20.84 2.98
N GLU A 365 -40.93 -21.47 3.39
CA GLU A 365 -40.95 -22.63 4.27
C GLU A 365 -41.73 -23.76 3.60
N LYS A 366 -41.15 -24.97 3.61
CA LYS A 366 -41.85 -26.21 3.24
C LYS A 366 -42.41 -26.87 4.49
N LYS A 367 -43.73 -26.88 4.60
CA LYS A 367 -44.43 -27.47 5.75
C LYS A 367 -44.54 -28.99 5.61
N PRO A 368 -44.37 -29.77 6.69
CA PRO A 368 -44.44 -31.22 6.64
C PRO A 368 -45.82 -31.66 6.13
N GLY A 369 -45.85 -32.45 5.06
CA GLY A 369 -47.07 -32.95 4.43
C GLY A 369 -47.58 -32.14 3.22
N HIS A 370 -46.95 -31.01 2.87
CA HIS A 370 -47.23 -30.28 1.62
C HIS A 370 -46.03 -30.30 0.67
N GLU A 371 -46.27 -30.43 -0.63
CA GLU A 371 -45.22 -30.31 -1.65
C GLU A 371 -44.86 -28.86 -1.98
N GLU A 372 -45.86 -27.96 -1.96
CA GLU A 372 -45.71 -26.53 -2.23
C GLU A 372 -44.98 -25.78 -1.11
N HIS A 373 -44.10 -24.86 -1.51
CA HIS A 373 -43.38 -23.98 -0.59
C HIS A 373 -44.24 -22.74 -0.28
N THR A 374 -44.61 -22.53 0.98
CA THR A 374 -45.27 -21.29 1.40
C THR A 374 -44.27 -20.14 1.47
N THR A 375 -44.55 -19.03 0.78
CA THR A 375 -43.77 -17.78 0.92
C THR A 375 -44.23 -17.04 2.17
N HIS A 376 -43.32 -16.78 3.11
CA HIS A 376 -43.61 -16.12 4.38
C HIS A 376 -43.40 -14.60 4.33
N SER A 377 -42.32 -14.16 3.67
CA SER A 377 -42.00 -12.75 3.53
C SER A 377 -41.19 -12.48 2.26
N LYS A 378 -41.06 -11.19 1.93
CA LYS A 378 -40.09 -10.68 0.97
C LYS A 378 -39.16 -9.73 1.72
N LEU A 379 -37.86 -9.88 1.54
CA LEU A 379 -36.85 -8.98 2.09
C LEU A 379 -36.19 -8.23 0.93
N SER A 380 -35.98 -6.93 1.09
CA SER A 380 -35.33 -6.06 0.09
C SER A 380 -33.96 -5.60 0.58
N GLU A 381 -33.32 -4.74 -0.20
CA GLU A 381 -32.21 -3.88 0.25
C GLU A 381 -32.34 -3.41 1.71
N ARG A 382 -31.19 -3.33 2.41
CA ARG A 382 -31.02 -2.99 3.84
C ARG A 382 -31.60 -4.01 4.83
N HIS A 383 -32.20 -5.11 4.38
CA HIS A 383 -32.57 -6.22 5.26
C HIS A 383 -31.44 -7.26 5.33
N TRP A 384 -31.35 -7.98 6.45
CA TRP A 384 -30.40 -9.06 6.68
C TRP A 384 -31.12 -10.39 6.93
N PHE A 385 -30.37 -11.49 6.92
CA PHE A 385 -30.81 -12.80 7.41
C PHE A 385 -29.61 -13.68 7.79
N GLY A 386 -29.87 -14.71 8.60
CA GLY A 386 -28.84 -15.67 9.02
C GLY A 386 -28.05 -15.22 10.24
N GLU A 387 -28.48 -14.18 10.97
CA GLU A 387 -27.80 -13.69 12.17
C GLU A 387 -27.62 -14.78 13.24
N LYS A 388 -28.58 -15.71 13.34
CA LYS A 388 -28.50 -16.93 14.15
C LYS A 388 -27.31 -17.84 13.83
N ALA A 389 -26.86 -17.85 12.57
CA ALA A 389 -25.73 -18.67 12.12
C ALA A 389 -24.39 -18.18 12.70
N LEU A 390 -24.28 -16.93 13.14
CA LEU A 390 -23.09 -16.38 13.82
C LEU A 390 -22.96 -16.88 15.27
N TRP A 391 -24.09 -17.15 15.93
CA TRP A 391 -24.17 -17.47 17.36
C TRP A 391 -24.31 -18.96 17.68
N GLY A 392 -24.27 -19.84 16.66
CA GLY A 392 -24.21 -21.30 16.83
C GLY A 392 -25.52 -22.06 16.69
N GLU A 393 -26.61 -21.44 16.22
CA GLU A 393 -27.79 -22.22 15.81
C GLU A 393 -27.54 -22.88 14.44
N GLU A 394 -27.59 -24.21 14.39
CA GLU A 394 -26.89 -24.98 13.36
C GLU A 394 -27.75 -25.46 12.18
N VAL A 395 -29.02 -25.03 12.07
CA VAL A 395 -29.90 -25.41 10.95
C VAL A 395 -30.76 -24.22 10.49
N HIS A 396 -30.74 -23.91 9.19
CA HIS A 396 -31.65 -22.92 8.61
C HIS A 396 -33.11 -23.38 8.73
N THR A 397 -33.94 -22.61 9.43
CA THR A 397 -35.37 -22.91 9.64
C THR A 397 -36.25 -22.62 8.43
N VAL A 398 -35.75 -21.82 7.48
CA VAL A 398 -36.42 -21.39 6.24
C VAL A 398 -35.43 -21.38 5.08
N SER A 399 -35.93 -21.40 3.84
CA SER A 399 -35.12 -21.20 2.64
C SER A 399 -35.22 -19.74 2.18
N VAL A 400 -34.11 -19.13 1.79
CA VAL A 400 -34.09 -17.79 1.17
C VAL A 400 -33.75 -17.94 -0.31
N VAL A 401 -34.65 -17.44 -1.18
CA VAL A 401 -34.57 -17.60 -2.63
C VAL A 401 -34.57 -16.23 -3.31
N ALA A 402 -33.65 -16.00 -4.24
CA ALA A 402 -33.57 -14.76 -5.00
C ALA A 402 -34.86 -14.51 -5.81
N ALA A 403 -35.45 -13.32 -5.67
CA ALA A 403 -36.74 -12.97 -6.29
C ALA A 403 -36.61 -12.34 -7.68
N ALA A 404 -35.39 -11.93 -8.01
CA ALA A 404 -34.84 -11.29 -9.20
C ALA A 404 -33.29 -11.48 -9.06
N PRO A 405 -32.43 -10.90 -9.92
CA PRO A 405 -31.02 -10.75 -9.58
C PRO A 405 -30.83 -10.01 -8.24
N VAL A 406 -29.95 -10.54 -7.38
CA VAL A 406 -29.71 -10.08 -6.00
C VAL A 406 -28.22 -9.99 -5.71
N THR A 407 -27.82 -8.94 -5.00
CA THR A 407 -26.49 -8.80 -4.40
C THR A 407 -26.61 -8.87 -2.87
N CYS A 408 -25.86 -9.78 -2.25
CA CYS A 408 -25.69 -9.82 -0.80
C CYS A 408 -24.23 -9.54 -0.41
N LEU A 409 -24.02 -8.80 0.66
CA LEU A 409 -22.78 -8.81 1.43
C LEU A 409 -22.82 -10.00 2.40
N VAL A 410 -21.71 -10.74 2.50
CA VAL A 410 -21.65 -12.05 3.17
C VAL A 410 -20.44 -12.12 4.09
N ILE A 411 -20.60 -12.66 5.30
CA ILE A 411 -19.51 -12.95 6.25
C ILE A 411 -19.79 -14.25 7.01
N ASP A 412 -18.76 -15.07 7.20
CA ASP A 412 -18.87 -16.34 7.93
C ASP A 412 -18.69 -16.19 9.45
N ARG A 413 -19.14 -17.20 10.19
CA ARG A 413 -19.07 -17.30 11.66
C ARG A 413 -17.65 -17.10 12.21
N GLN A 414 -16.62 -17.62 11.56
CA GLN A 414 -15.25 -17.53 12.07
C GLN A 414 -14.69 -16.13 11.86
N SER A 415 -14.83 -15.57 10.65
CA SER A 415 -14.42 -14.20 10.34
C SER A 415 -15.14 -13.17 11.23
N PHE A 416 -16.44 -13.38 11.51
CA PHE A 416 -17.19 -12.56 12.46
C PHE A 416 -16.66 -12.70 13.89
N LYS A 417 -16.40 -13.92 14.38
CA LYS A 417 -15.84 -14.16 15.72
C LYS A 417 -14.45 -13.57 15.90
N ASP A 418 -13.53 -13.78 14.95
CA ASP A 418 -12.16 -13.24 14.97
C ASP A 418 -12.15 -11.70 15.05
N ILE A 419 -13.21 -11.03 14.57
CA ILE A 419 -13.43 -9.59 14.73
C ILE A 419 -14.05 -9.22 16.10
N ILE A 420 -15.09 -9.94 16.54
CA ILE A 420 -15.96 -9.56 17.67
C ILE A 420 -15.43 -10.04 19.03
N GLU A 421 -14.98 -11.29 19.11
CA GLU A 421 -14.20 -11.81 20.26
C GLU A 421 -12.79 -11.20 20.24
N GLY A 422 -12.37 -10.76 19.05
CA GLY A 422 -11.11 -10.15 18.74
C GLY A 422 -9.99 -11.17 18.54
N LEU A 423 -8.99 -10.76 17.75
CA LEU A 423 -7.60 -10.98 18.14
C LEU A 423 -7.50 -10.67 19.64
N PRO A 424 -7.15 -11.64 20.52
CA PRO A 424 -7.09 -11.37 21.94
C PRO A 424 -6.03 -10.29 22.18
N LEU A 425 -6.48 -9.10 22.59
CA LEU A 425 -5.67 -8.02 23.16
C LEU A 425 -5.23 -8.41 24.57
N GLY A 426 -4.61 -9.59 24.64
CA GLY A 426 -4.35 -10.42 25.81
C GLY A 426 -3.04 -11.19 25.66
N CYS A 427 -2.11 -10.71 24.83
CA CYS A 427 -0.79 -10.45 25.41
C CYS A 427 -1.01 -9.32 26.42
N SER A 428 -0.99 -9.67 27.71
CA SER A 428 -1.34 -8.82 28.83
C SER A 428 -0.45 -7.57 28.94
N ASP A 429 -0.97 -6.52 29.61
CA ASP A 429 -0.24 -5.30 30.01
C ASP A 429 1.01 -5.58 30.89
N GLU A 430 1.29 -6.84 31.23
CA GLU A 430 2.46 -7.29 31.96
C GLU A 430 3.77 -6.98 31.21
N MET A 431 3.75 -6.94 29.86
CA MET A 431 4.90 -6.49 29.06
C MET A 431 5.16 -4.98 29.18
N GLN A 432 4.22 -4.20 29.75
CA GLN A 432 4.38 -2.78 30.04
C GLN A 432 4.92 -2.53 31.48
N GLN A 433 5.14 -3.59 32.28
CA GLN A 433 5.69 -3.48 33.65
C GLN A 433 7.02 -4.21 33.86
N SER A 434 7.60 -4.83 32.82
CA SER A 434 9.02 -5.19 32.80
C SER A 434 9.90 -3.94 32.65
N ARG A 435 10.03 -3.18 33.75
CA ARG A 435 11.02 -2.10 33.87
C ARG A 435 12.41 -2.60 33.55
N ASP A 436 13.12 -1.83 32.74
CA ASP A 436 14.54 -1.54 32.88
C ASP A 436 15.45 -2.77 33.06
N SER A 437 15.28 -3.78 32.20
CA SER A 437 16.45 -4.55 31.77
C SER A 437 17.37 -3.57 31.03
N LYS A 438 18.34 -2.99 31.77
CA LYS A 438 19.33 -2.03 31.24
C LYS A 438 20.21 -2.69 30.18
N VAL A 439 19.79 -2.63 28.91
CA VAL A 439 20.59 -3.05 27.76
C VAL A 439 21.38 -1.85 27.22
N GLU A 440 22.30 -1.36 28.06
CA GLU A 440 23.47 -0.49 27.73
C GLU A 440 23.20 0.84 26.98
N SER A 441 21.97 1.16 26.58
CA SER A 441 21.64 2.22 25.62
C SER A 441 21.60 3.66 26.18
N ASP A 442 21.35 3.83 27.48
CA ASP A 442 21.07 5.14 28.07
C ASP A 442 22.29 6.08 28.06
N GLU A 443 23.50 5.52 28.11
CA GLU A 443 24.74 6.30 28.02
C GLU A 443 25.01 6.73 26.57
N ASP A 444 24.85 5.83 25.60
CA ASP A 444 25.01 6.11 24.16
C ASP A 444 24.05 7.20 23.67
N ASP A 445 22.75 7.09 23.99
CA ASP A 445 21.74 8.09 23.59
C ASP A 445 22.05 9.48 24.18
N SER A 446 22.63 9.53 25.39
CA SER A 446 23.08 10.79 26.01
C SER A 446 24.25 11.45 25.24
N LEU A 447 25.25 10.66 24.83
CA LEU A 447 26.39 11.13 24.03
C LEU A 447 25.92 11.55 22.63
N LEU A 448 25.10 10.71 22.00
CA LEU A 448 24.48 10.97 20.70
C LEU A 448 23.62 12.22 20.70
N SER A 449 22.91 12.56 21.79
CA SER A 449 22.10 13.78 21.88
C SER A 449 22.93 15.04 21.61
N SER A 450 24.19 15.07 22.09
CA SER A 450 25.10 16.21 21.98
C SER A 450 25.90 16.29 20.67
N SER A 451 26.08 15.15 19.97
CA SER A 451 27.01 15.04 18.83
C SER A 451 26.63 15.90 17.61
N THR A 452 27.65 16.34 16.87
CA THR A 452 27.53 17.03 15.58
C THR A 452 27.92 16.10 14.43
N LEU A 453 27.56 16.45 13.19
CA LEU A 453 27.95 15.67 12.00
C LEU A 453 29.49 15.54 11.89
N SER A 454 30.22 16.58 12.30
CA SER A 454 31.69 16.60 12.38
C SER A 454 32.29 15.65 13.42
N ASP A 455 31.52 15.08 14.34
CA ASP A 455 32.00 14.14 15.36
C ASP A 455 32.02 12.68 14.88
N PHE A 456 31.57 12.42 13.66
CA PHE A 456 31.62 11.11 13.02
C PHE A 456 32.83 11.00 12.07
N HIS A 457 33.32 9.77 11.90
CA HIS A 457 34.34 9.39 10.93
C HIS A 457 33.78 8.29 10.02
N ILE A 458 33.79 8.53 8.71
CA ILE A 458 33.36 7.55 7.70
C ILE A 458 34.44 6.47 7.57
N LEU A 459 34.04 5.21 7.72
CA LEU A 459 34.89 4.03 7.53
C LEU A 459 34.80 3.48 6.10
N GLY A 460 33.63 3.61 5.46
CA GLY A 460 33.39 3.22 4.08
C GLY A 460 31.91 3.14 3.74
N THR A 461 31.58 3.23 2.45
CA THR A 461 30.20 3.18 1.96
C THR A 461 29.67 1.75 1.94
N LEU A 462 28.54 1.52 2.60
CA LEU A 462 27.83 0.23 2.68
C LEU A 462 26.92 0.00 1.47
N ALA A 463 26.23 1.06 1.00
CA ALA A 463 25.28 0.97 -0.09
C ALA A 463 25.16 2.30 -0.87
N THR A 464 24.84 2.22 -2.16
CA THR A 464 24.41 3.36 -2.97
C THR A 464 22.89 3.32 -3.15
N GLU A 465 22.24 4.48 -3.07
CA GLU A 465 20.79 4.64 -3.19
C GLU A 465 20.42 5.66 -4.27
N GLU A 466 19.17 5.61 -4.73
CA GLU A 466 18.58 6.54 -5.71
C GLU A 466 18.77 8.04 -5.36
N PHE A 467 18.82 8.38 -4.06
CA PHE A 467 19.00 9.75 -3.58
C PHE A 467 20.34 10.01 -2.89
N GLY A 468 21.26 9.04 -2.90
CA GLY A 468 22.55 9.17 -2.23
C GLY A 468 23.21 7.83 -1.88
N HIS A 469 23.56 7.64 -0.62
CA HIS A 469 24.35 6.50 -0.16
C HIS A 469 24.21 6.29 1.35
N VAL A 470 24.62 5.12 1.85
CA VAL A 470 24.74 4.79 3.27
C VAL A 470 26.19 4.51 3.59
N ASP A 471 26.78 5.27 4.51
CA ASP A 471 28.13 5.07 5.01
C ASP A 471 28.13 4.35 6.36
N LEU A 472 29.06 3.42 6.57
CA LEU A 472 29.44 2.98 7.91
C LEU A 472 30.25 4.12 8.55
N VAL A 473 29.76 4.66 9.65
CA VAL A 473 30.42 5.72 10.40
C VAL A 473 30.69 5.30 11.84
N LYS A 474 31.63 6.01 12.45
CA LYS A 474 32.12 5.77 13.80
C LYS A 474 32.18 7.07 14.58
N LEU A 475 31.70 7.05 15.82
CA LEU A 475 31.77 8.23 16.68
C LEU A 475 33.23 8.48 17.08
N LYS A 476 33.67 9.75 17.17
CA LYS A 476 35.06 10.07 17.55
C LYS A 476 35.33 9.99 19.05
N SER A 477 34.28 10.11 19.88
CA SER A 477 34.40 10.02 21.34
C SER A 477 34.39 8.59 21.87
N ASP A 478 33.77 7.63 21.17
CA ASP A 478 33.80 6.21 21.52
C ASP A 478 34.26 5.35 20.33
N ILE A 479 35.27 4.52 20.57
CA ILE A 479 35.91 3.70 19.54
C ILE A 479 35.21 2.36 19.28
N ASN A 480 34.08 2.08 19.93
CA ASN A 480 33.26 0.89 19.75
C ASN A 480 31.92 1.20 19.04
N CYS A 481 31.36 2.40 19.26
CA CYS A 481 30.03 2.75 18.74
C CYS A 481 30.05 3.00 17.21
N LEU A 482 29.52 2.04 16.46
CA LEU A 482 29.36 2.05 15.00
C LEU A 482 27.91 2.34 14.61
N TYR A 483 27.74 3.15 13.56
CA TYR A 483 26.43 3.59 13.07
C TYR A 483 26.39 3.55 11.54
N ALA A 484 25.19 3.40 10.96
CA ALA A 484 24.96 3.59 9.53
C ALA A 484 24.41 5.01 9.29
N MET A 485 25.15 5.84 8.55
CA MET A 485 24.76 7.20 8.17
C MET A 485 24.23 7.22 6.74
N ARG A 486 22.92 7.37 6.57
CA ARG A 486 22.29 7.54 5.26
C ARG A 486 22.37 9.02 4.84
N VAL A 487 23.07 9.29 3.75
CA VAL A 487 23.33 10.62 3.18
C VAL A 487 22.41 10.84 1.98
N LEU A 488 21.50 11.81 2.09
CA LEU A 488 20.42 12.06 1.12
C LEU A 488 20.54 13.45 0.49
N ARG A 489 20.76 13.51 -0.84
CA ARG A 489 20.95 14.76 -1.59
C ARG A 489 19.61 15.44 -1.87
N LYS A 490 19.36 16.61 -1.29
CA LYS A 490 18.06 17.31 -1.39
C LYS A 490 17.62 17.61 -2.82
N LYS A 491 18.56 17.92 -3.73
CA LYS A 491 18.21 18.18 -5.13
C LYS A 491 17.47 16.97 -5.74
N LEU A 492 18.03 15.76 -5.62
CA LEU A 492 17.41 14.54 -6.14
C LEU A 492 16.03 14.25 -5.51
N ILE A 493 15.86 14.61 -4.22
CA ILE A 493 14.60 14.46 -3.49
C ILE A 493 13.52 15.45 -3.98
N LEU A 494 13.92 16.66 -4.38
CA LEU A 494 13.03 17.68 -4.91
C LEU A 494 12.69 17.40 -6.38
N ASP A 495 13.70 17.10 -7.20
CA ASP A 495 13.58 16.79 -8.63
C ASP A 495 12.69 15.54 -8.88
N SER A 496 12.62 14.61 -7.91
CA SER A 496 11.75 13.42 -7.94
C SER A 496 10.39 13.59 -7.23
N GLY A 497 10.14 14.74 -6.59
CA GLY A 497 8.93 14.99 -5.80
C GLY A 497 8.82 14.23 -4.46
N GLN A 498 9.76 13.33 -4.14
CA GLN A 498 9.67 12.38 -3.00
C GLN A 498 9.90 13.01 -1.61
N ARG A 499 9.90 14.35 -1.50
CA ARG A 499 10.17 15.11 -0.27
C ARG A 499 9.35 14.66 0.93
N GLU A 500 8.02 14.59 0.81
CA GLU A 500 7.18 14.29 1.98
C GLU A 500 7.31 12.83 2.43
N HIS A 501 7.63 11.90 1.52
CA HIS A 501 7.89 10.50 1.87
C HIS A 501 9.10 10.35 2.79
N ILE A 502 10.19 11.07 2.51
CA ILE A 502 11.42 11.03 3.32
C ILE A 502 11.23 11.74 4.66
N LEU A 503 10.44 12.82 4.71
CA LEU A 503 10.05 13.47 5.97
C LEU A 503 9.13 12.58 6.82
N ARG A 504 8.22 11.83 6.19
CA ARG A 504 7.31 10.88 6.83
C ARG A 504 8.07 9.65 7.37
N GLU A 505 8.97 9.07 6.57
CA GLU A 505 9.91 8.00 6.95
C GLU A 505 10.74 8.41 8.17
N GLY A 506 11.36 9.59 8.14
CA GLY A 506 12.16 10.09 9.26
C GLY A 506 11.37 10.32 10.56
N ARG A 507 10.12 10.79 10.49
CA ARG A 507 9.24 10.90 11.68
C ARG A 507 8.92 9.51 12.24
N ILE A 508 8.41 8.61 11.40
CA ILE A 508 7.99 7.26 11.80
C ILE A 508 9.14 6.48 12.45
N LEU A 509 10.36 6.59 11.92
CA LEU A 509 11.53 5.92 12.48
C LEU A 509 12.02 6.51 13.80
N MET A 510 11.89 7.83 14.03
CA MET A 510 12.18 8.43 15.35
C MET A 510 11.18 7.95 16.41
N ASP A 511 9.90 7.86 16.06
CA ASP A 511 8.82 7.42 16.96
C ASP A 511 8.78 5.88 17.14
N THR A 512 9.72 5.14 16.53
CA THR A 512 9.75 3.67 16.50
C THR A 512 10.91 3.11 17.32
N HIS A 513 10.57 2.41 18.40
CA HIS A 513 11.51 1.70 19.26
C HIS A 513 11.08 0.23 19.38
N CYS A 514 11.57 -0.60 18.47
CA CYS A 514 11.31 -2.05 18.42
C CYS A 514 12.63 -2.77 18.11
N PRO A 515 12.99 -3.87 18.80
CA PRO A 515 14.22 -4.62 18.52
C PRO A 515 14.36 -5.11 17.07
N PHE A 516 13.22 -5.34 16.39
CA PHE A 516 13.16 -5.85 15.01
C PHE A 516 12.96 -4.75 13.94
N ILE A 517 13.13 -3.48 14.29
CA ILE A 517 13.12 -2.35 13.34
C ILE A 517 14.42 -1.57 13.53
N VAL A 518 15.04 -1.14 12.43
CA VAL A 518 16.30 -0.37 12.48
C VAL A 518 16.07 0.96 13.21
N ARG A 519 16.70 1.12 14.39
CA ARG A 519 16.61 2.34 15.20
C ARG A 519 17.25 3.53 14.48
N LEU A 520 16.49 4.61 14.30
CA LEU A 520 16.99 5.93 13.94
C LEU A 520 17.32 6.68 15.25
N HIS A 521 18.59 7.02 15.45
CA HIS A 521 19.03 7.75 16.65
C HIS A 521 19.02 9.26 16.44
N LYS A 522 19.38 9.74 15.25
CA LYS A 522 19.53 11.19 14.98
C LYS A 522 19.35 11.54 13.51
N THR A 523 19.01 12.80 13.25
CA THR A 523 19.03 13.37 11.90
C THR A 523 19.83 14.67 11.87
N PHE A 524 20.63 14.88 10.83
CA PHE A 524 21.35 16.14 10.58
C PHE A 524 20.90 16.79 9.28
N ARG A 525 21.08 18.12 9.17
CA ARG A 525 20.68 18.92 8.00
C ARG A 525 21.75 19.96 7.66
N GLU A 526 22.34 19.83 6.49
CA GLU A 526 23.25 20.82 5.89
C GLU A 526 22.51 21.59 4.78
N PRO A 527 23.13 22.50 4.00
CA PRO A 527 22.48 23.17 2.88
C PRO A 527 22.00 22.19 1.79
N GLU A 528 22.87 21.28 1.33
CA GLU A 528 22.59 20.39 0.19
C GLU A 528 22.07 18.99 0.58
N CYS A 529 22.42 18.51 1.79
CA CYS A 529 22.13 17.15 2.23
C CYS A 529 21.22 17.08 3.48
N LEU A 530 20.51 15.97 3.60
CA LEU A 530 19.91 15.44 4.82
C LEU A 530 20.69 14.19 5.23
N TYR A 531 20.76 13.93 6.53
CA TYR A 531 21.46 12.79 7.09
C TYR A 531 20.56 12.07 8.10
N MET A 532 20.51 10.74 8.03
CA MET A 532 19.83 9.88 9.01
C MET A 532 20.86 8.93 9.62
N LEU A 533 21.05 9.02 10.95
CA LEU A 533 21.98 8.21 11.72
C LEU A 533 21.23 7.04 12.37
N THR A 534 21.39 5.87 11.79
CA THR A 534 20.79 4.60 12.23
C THR A 534 21.82 3.68 12.88
N GLU A 535 21.37 2.68 13.63
CA GLU A 535 22.24 1.60 14.14
C GLU A 535 22.95 0.82 13.01
N ALA A 536 24.15 0.29 13.28
CA ALA A 536 24.93 -0.46 12.29
C ALA A 536 24.53 -1.95 12.22
N CYS A 537 23.71 -2.32 11.23
CA CYS A 537 23.38 -3.71 10.93
C CYS A 537 24.50 -4.37 10.09
N LEU A 538 25.47 -5.01 10.76
CA LEU A 538 26.69 -5.52 10.14
C LEU A 538 26.57 -6.91 9.48
N GLY A 539 25.42 -7.59 9.60
CA GLY A 539 25.17 -8.91 9.01
C GLY A 539 24.77 -8.89 7.52
N GLY A 540 24.70 -7.71 6.90
CA GLY A 540 24.24 -7.54 5.51
C GLY A 540 22.72 -7.48 5.39
N ASP A 541 22.18 -7.84 4.22
CA ASP A 541 20.73 -7.94 3.98
C ASP A 541 20.29 -9.36 3.59
N LEU A 542 19.02 -9.65 3.87
CA LEU A 542 18.44 -10.97 3.70
C LEU A 542 18.29 -11.37 2.22
N PHE A 543 18.25 -10.39 1.30
CA PHE A 543 18.28 -10.67 -0.14
C PHE A 543 19.65 -11.20 -0.59
N SER A 544 20.76 -10.64 -0.09
CA SER A 544 22.09 -11.19 -0.31
C SER A 544 22.22 -12.60 0.29
N LEU A 545 21.77 -12.82 1.52
CA LEU A 545 21.79 -14.15 2.15
C LEU A 545 20.93 -15.19 1.40
N LEU A 546 19.79 -14.77 0.84
CA LEU A 546 18.96 -15.62 -0.02
C LEU A 546 19.68 -15.93 -1.33
N THR A 547 20.26 -14.93 -1.98
CA THR A 547 21.00 -15.07 -3.26
C THR A 547 22.17 -16.04 -3.13
N ASP A 548 22.96 -15.93 -2.05
CA ASP A 548 24.11 -16.82 -1.77
C ASP A 548 23.71 -18.28 -1.49
N LYS A 549 22.49 -18.52 -0.99
CA LYS A 549 21.96 -19.85 -0.66
C LYS A 549 21.03 -20.44 -1.73
N GLY A 550 20.53 -19.63 -2.65
CA GLY A 550 19.40 -19.96 -3.54
C GLY A 550 18.05 -19.96 -2.81
N CYS A 551 17.91 -20.73 -1.73
CA CYS A 551 16.71 -20.76 -0.89
C CYS A 551 17.06 -20.98 0.60
N LEU A 552 16.09 -20.73 1.48
CA LEU A 552 16.20 -21.00 2.92
C LEU A 552 15.35 -22.21 3.33
N ASP A 553 15.83 -22.95 4.32
CA ASP A 553 15.06 -24.01 4.96
C ASP A 553 13.90 -23.43 5.80
N GLU A 554 12.89 -24.27 6.09
CA GLU A 554 11.69 -23.81 6.81
C GLU A 554 11.98 -23.27 8.22
N CYS A 555 13.06 -23.70 8.89
CA CYS A 555 13.42 -23.17 10.21
C CYS A 555 14.08 -21.79 10.11
N SER A 556 14.99 -21.58 9.15
CA SER A 556 15.54 -20.25 8.84
C SER A 556 14.43 -19.28 8.41
N THR A 557 13.55 -19.70 7.50
CA THR A 557 12.41 -18.87 7.05
C THR A 557 11.49 -18.52 8.22
N ARG A 558 11.08 -19.50 9.04
CA ARG A 558 10.28 -19.28 10.26
C ARG A 558 10.89 -18.23 11.18
N PHE A 559 12.20 -18.30 11.42
CA PHE A 559 12.90 -17.35 12.28
C PHE A 559 12.89 -15.92 11.72
N TYR A 560 13.21 -15.74 10.44
CA TYR A 560 13.20 -14.40 9.82
C TYR A 560 11.78 -13.84 9.67
N THR A 561 10.79 -14.67 9.32
CA THR A 561 9.38 -14.30 9.31
C THR A 561 8.89 -13.88 10.70
N ALA A 562 9.33 -14.54 11.80
CA ALA A 562 8.98 -14.12 13.17
C ALA A 562 9.41 -12.67 13.45
N CYS A 563 10.67 -12.33 13.13
CA CYS A 563 11.22 -10.99 13.33
C CYS A 563 10.44 -9.92 12.54
N VAL A 564 10.09 -10.23 11.27
CA VAL A 564 9.27 -9.33 10.43
C VAL A 564 7.83 -9.21 10.95
N VAL A 565 7.23 -10.29 11.47
CA VAL A 565 5.89 -10.28 12.07
C VAL A 565 5.83 -9.40 13.33
N GLU A 566 6.84 -9.46 14.21
CA GLU A 566 6.93 -8.58 15.38
C GLU A 566 7.13 -7.10 14.97
N ALA A 567 7.97 -6.85 13.97
CA ALA A 567 8.15 -5.51 13.40
C ALA A 567 6.84 -4.94 12.83
N LEU A 568 6.14 -5.69 11.97
CA LEU A 568 4.85 -5.29 11.42
C LEU A 568 3.80 -5.10 12.52
N THR A 569 3.74 -6.00 13.50
CA THR A 569 2.82 -5.89 14.65
C THR A 569 3.04 -4.61 15.45
N PHE A 570 4.29 -4.20 15.65
CA PHE A 570 4.65 -2.95 16.33
C PHE A 570 4.17 -1.70 15.55
N LEU A 571 4.30 -1.72 14.22
CA LEU A 571 3.88 -0.63 13.32
C LEU A 571 2.35 -0.57 13.18
N HIS A 572 1.70 -1.72 12.96
CA HIS A 572 0.25 -1.85 12.80
C HIS A 572 -0.51 -1.32 14.02
N ARG A 573 -0.01 -1.62 15.24
CA ARG A 573 -0.57 -1.08 16.51
C ARG A 573 -0.50 0.46 16.64
N ARG A 574 0.28 1.14 15.78
CA ARG A 574 0.40 2.61 15.71
C ARG A 574 -0.30 3.21 14.48
N GLY A 575 -1.03 2.39 13.72
CA GLY A 575 -1.63 2.78 12.44
C GLY A 575 -0.61 2.97 11.32
N VAL A 576 0.61 2.45 11.44
CA VAL A 576 1.63 2.54 10.39
C VAL A 576 1.59 1.29 9.51
N ILE A 577 1.40 1.51 8.21
CA ILE A 577 1.51 0.49 7.15
C ILE A 577 2.89 0.63 6.50
N TYR A 578 3.59 -0.47 6.24
CA TYR A 578 4.97 -0.53 5.74
C TYR A 578 5.06 -0.51 4.20
N ARG A 579 4.28 -1.35 3.54
CA ARG A 579 3.98 -1.41 2.09
C ARG A 579 5.16 -1.69 1.15
N ASP A 580 6.23 -2.29 1.65
CA ASP A 580 7.39 -2.73 0.85
C ASP A 580 8.14 -3.90 1.53
N VAL A 581 7.42 -4.89 2.07
CA VAL A 581 8.04 -6.06 2.74
C VAL A 581 8.74 -6.94 1.70
N LYS A 582 10.08 -6.99 1.75
CA LYS A 582 10.94 -7.80 0.87
C LYS A 582 12.28 -8.13 1.55
N PRO A 583 12.99 -9.21 1.20
CA PRO A 583 14.30 -9.52 1.80
C PRO A 583 15.34 -8.41 1.63
N GLY A 584 15.24 -7.60 0.56
CA GLY A 584 16.14 -6.45 0.34
C GLY A 584 15.92 -5.27 1.28
N ASN A 585 14.81 -5.27 2.04
CA ASN A 585 14.49 -4.28 3.08
C ASN A 585 14.64 -4.88 4.50
N VAL A 586 15.13 -6.12 4.63
CA VAL A 586 15.41 -6.78 5.90
C VAL A 586 16.93 -6.90 6.05
N VAL A 587 17.49 -6.16 6.99
CA VAL A 587 18.93 -6.19 7.32
C VAL A 587 19.18 -7.09 8.52
N LEU A 588 20.41 -7.61 8.64
CA LEU A 588 20.80 -8.50 9.73
C LEU A 588 21.73 -7.78 10.71
N ASP A 589 21.46 -7.93 12.02
CA ASP A 589 22.34 -7.42 13.06
C ASP A 589 23.62 -8.27 13.21
N GLN A 590 24.53 -7.85 14.10
CA GLN A 590 25.79 -8.56 14.35
C GLN A 590 25.63 -9.96 14.97
N HIS A 591 24.43 -10.33 15.42
CA HIS A 591 24.10 -11.64 15.97
C HIS A 591 23.27 -12.50 15.00
N GLY A 592 22.84 -11.93 13.86
CA GLY A 592 22.02 -12.59 12.84
C GLY A 592 20.51 -12.40 12.98
N TYR A 593 20.02 -11.54 13.89
CA TYR A 593 18.59 -11.18 13.96
C TYR A 593 18.21 -10.27 12.80
N ALA A 594 17.03 -10.52 12.21
CA ALA A 594 16.47 -9.66 11.18
C ALA A 594 15.85 -8.39 11.78
N LYS A 595 16.19 -7.25 11.17
CA LYS A 595 15.58 -5.95 11.42
C LYS A 595 14.99 -5.37 10.13
N LEU A 596 13.77 -4.87 10.23
CA LEU A 596 13.07 -4.21 9.12
C LEU A 596 13.63 -2.78 8.95
N ALA A 597 14.12 -2.45 7.76
CA ALA A 597 14.80 -1.20 7.49
C ALA A 597 13.83 -0.05 7.14
N GLY A 598 14.34 1.18 7.12
CA GLY A 598 13.58 2.35 6.66
C GLY A 598 13.16 2.25 5.19
N THR A 599 11.90 2.56 4.90
CA THR A 599 11.38 2.70 3.54
C THR A 599 10.45 3.90 3.42
N ARG A 600 10.57 4.60 2.29
CA ARG A 600 9.71 5.72 1.84
C ARG A 600 8.25 5.30 1.60
N CYS A 601 7.97 3.99 1.58
CA CYS A 601 6.63 3.43 1.47
C CYS A 601 5.84 3.48 2.79
N MET A 602 6.50 3.62 3.94
CA MET A 602 5.82 3.72 5.24
C MET A 602 4.82 4.89 5.27
N LYS A 603 3.62 4.64 5.78
CA LYS A 603 2.57 5.66 5.92
C LYS A 603 1.71 5.38 7.15
N GLN A 604 1.59 6.38 8.01
CA GLN A 604 0.56 6.35 9.06
C GLN A 604 -0.80 6.62 8.42
N VAL A 605 -1.77 5.78 8.74
CA VAL A 605 -3.17 5.83 8.29
C VAL A 605 -4.04 5.65 9.54
N GLU A 606 -5.07 6.48 9.65
CA GLU A 606 -6.00 6.40 10.79
C GLU A 606 -6.77 5.06 10.77
N VAL A 607 -7.10 4.54 11.94
CA VAL A 607 -7.87 3.30 12.07
C VAL A 607 -9.20 3.43 11.32
N GLY A 608 -9.50 2.46 10.45
CA GLY A 608 -10.70 2.48 9.61
C GLY A 608 -10.60 3.33 8.34
N LYS A 609 -9.47 4.01 8.08
CA LYS A 609 -9.23 4.70 6.79
C LYS A 609 -8.37 3.84 5.87
N ARG A 610 -8.57 4.05 4.56
CA ARG A 610 -7.75 3.46 3.49
C ARG A 610 -6.86 4.54 2.86
N THR A 611 -5.81 4.11 2.18
CA THR A 611 -4.92 4.95 1.37
C THR A 611 -4.91 4.45 -0.07
N TRP A 612 -4.62 5.33 -1.03
CA TRP A 612 -4.59 5.01 -2.47
C TRP A 612 -3.20 5.21 -3.12
N THR A 613 -2.13 5.43 -2.33
CA THR A 613 -0.74 5.49 -2.83
C THR A 613 -0.35 4.20 -3.55
N PHE A 614 -0.16 4.25 -4.86
CA PHE A 614 0.47 3.15 -5.59
C PHE A 614 1.95 3.11 -5.23
N CYS A 615 2.37 2.12 -4.43
CA CYS A 615 3.75 2.03 -3.94
C CYS A 615 4.19 0.60 -3.62
N GLY A 616 5.49 0.42 -3.35
CA GLY A 616 6.08 -0.87 -3.01
C GLY A 616 6.85 -1.47 -4.19
N SER A 617 7.09 -2.77 -4.14
CA SER A 617 7.89 -3.48 -5.15
C SER A 617 7.04 -4.43 -5.99
N LEU A 618 7.25 -4.40 -7.31
CA LEU A 618 6.57 -5.30 -8.24
C LEU A 618 6.79 -6.78 -7.84
N GLY A 619 5.72 -7.58 -7.90
CA GLY A 619 5.67 -8.95 -7.39
C GLY A 619 5.33 -9.08 -5.90
N TYR A 620 5.50 -8.03 -5.08
CA TYR A 620 5.11 -7.99 -3.67
C TYR A 620 3.88 -7.11 -3.38
N MET A 621 3.54 -6.20 -4.30
CA MET A 621 2.33 -5.38 -4.23
C MET A 621 1.08 -6.25 -4.10
N ALA A 622 0.13 -5.82 -3.27
CA ALA A 622 -1.14 -6.50 -3.06
C ALA A 622 -2.16 -6.13 -4.18
N PRO A 623 -3.10 -7.03 -4.55
CA PRO A 623 -3.98 -6.83 -5.69
C PRO A 623 -4.93 -5.63 -5.51
N GLU A 624 -5.32 -5.28 -4.28
CA GLU A 624 -6.14 -4.10 -4.01
C GLU A 624 -5.38 -2.77 -4.26
N MET A 625 -4.04 -2.80 -4.17
CA MET A 625 -3.18 -1.67 -4.53
C MET A 625 -3.09 -1.51 -6.05
N ILE A 626 -2.96 -2.62 -6.78
CA ILE A 626 -2.89 -2.64 -8.25
C ILE A 626 -4.23 -2.21 -8.85
N LEU A 627 -5.33 -2.74 -8.32
CA LEU A 627 -6.71 -2.42 -8.72
C LEU A 627 -7.19 -1.06 -8.17
N SER A 628 -6.35 -0.31 -7.44
CA SER A 628 -6.68 1.00 -6.86
C SER A 628 -7.96 1.02 -5.99
N ARG A 629 -8.30 -0.10 -5.34
CA ARG A 629 -9.50 -0.26 -4.48
C ARG A 629 -9.31 0.30 -3.05
N GLY A 630 -8.12 0.84 -2.78
CA GLY A 630 -7.71 1.41 -1.50
C GLY A 630 -7.27 0.33 -0.51
N HIS A 631 -6.07 0.48 0.03
CA HIS A 631 -5.44 -0.49 0.94
C HIS A 631 -5.37 0.02 2.37
N SER A 632 -5.31 -0.94 3.29
CA SER A 632 -5.06 -0.74 4.73
C SER A 632 -3.87 -1.61 5.17
N LEU A 633 -3.91 -2.17 6.37
CA LEU A 633 -2.90 -3.07 6.93
C LEU A 633 -2.84 -4.43 6.19
N SER A 634 -3.85 -4.74 5.36
CA SER A 634 -3.94 -5.94 4.50
C SER A 634 -2.70 -6.15 3.64
N ALA A 635 -2.22 -5.09 2.99
CA ALA A 635 -1.16 -5.15 2.00
C ALA A 635 0.16 -5.69 2.55
N ASP A 636 0.47 -5.44 3.83
CA ASP A 636 1.68 -5.96 4.47
C ASP A 636 1.60 -7.46 4.73
N TYR A 637 0.41 -8.02 4.96
CA TYR A 637 0.23 -9.48 5.07
C TYR A 637 0.35 -10.17 3.72
N TRP A 638 -0.15 -9.55 2.63
CA TRP A 638 0.10 -10.04 1.27
C TRP A 638 1.60 -10.04 0.93
N SER A 639 2.29 -8.91 1.13
CA SER A 639 3.74 -8.84 0.90
C SER A 639 4.52 -9.82 1.81
N LEU A 640 4.04 -10.10 3.03
CA LEU A 640 4.59 -11.14 3.91
C LEU A 640 4.39 -12.56 3.34
N GLY A 641 3.24 -12.86 2.73
CA GLY A 641 3.01 -14.14 2.06
C GLY A 641 3.94 -14.37 0.87
N VAL A 642 4.13 -13.32 0.04
CA VAL A 642 5.13 -13.31 -1.04
C VAL A 642 6.55 -13.50 -0.49
N PHE A 643 6.91 -12.80 0.59
CA PHE A 643 8.20 -12.92 1.27
C PHE A 643 8.46 -14.36 1.77
N VAL A 644 7.47 -15.02 2.39
CA VAL A 644 7.60 -16.42 2.83
C VAL A 644 7.76 -17.38 1.64
N PHE A 645 7.03 -17.17 0.54
CA PHE A 645 7.20 -17.95 -0.69
C PHE A 645 8.62 -17.79 -1.26
N GLU A 646 9.13 -16.55 -1.34
CA GLU A 646 10.45 -16.28 -1.91
C GLU A 646 11.58 -16.85 -1.05
N LEU A 647 11.51 -16.71 0.28
CA LEU A 647 12.53 -17.32 1.16
C LEU A 647 12.60 -18.85 1.00
N LEU A 648 11.47 -19.54 0.78
CA LEU A 648 11.45 -21.00 0.61
C LEU A 648 11.80 -21.47 -0.81
N SER A 649 11.48 -20.69 -1.85
CA SER A 649 11.65 -21.12 -3.26
C SER A 649 12.86 -20.51 -3.96
N GLY A 650 13.38 -19.38 -3.48
CA GLY A 650 14.37 -18.55 -4.18
C GLY A 650 13.79 -17.64 -5.27
N GLY A 651 12.47 -17.66 -5.51
CA GLY A 651 11.82 -16.92 -6.58
C GLY A 651 10.50 -16.27 -6.16
N LEU A 652 10.02 -15.31 -6.94
CA LEU A 652 8.70 -14.71 -6.70
C LEU A 652 7.58 -15.64 -7.20
N PRO A 653 6.44 -15.74 -6.48
CA PRO A 653 5.27 -16.48 -6.96
C PRO A 653 4.67 -15.80 -8.20
N PHE A 654 4.69 -14.47 -8.25
CA PHE A 654 4.25 -13.66 -9.38
C PHE A 654 5.47 -13.16 -10.16
N SER A 655 5.74 -13.79 -11.31
CA SER A 655 6.85 -13.45 -12.21
C SER A 655 6.43 -13.50 -13.68
N GLY A 656 7.18 -12.84 -14.57
CA GLY A 656 6.85 -12.73 -15.98
C GLY A 656 7.88 -11.92 -16.77
N SER A 657 7.79 -11.95 -18.10
CA SER A 657 8.72 -11.25 -19.01
C SER A 657 8.60 -9.72 -19.02
N ASP A 658 7.58 -9.19 -18.36
CA ASP A 658 7.21 -7.77 -18.38
C ASP A 658 6.29 -7.45 -17.19
N THR A 659 6.17 -6.15 -16.88
CA THR A 659 5.37 -5.66 -15.76
C THR A 659 3.89 -6.08 -15.86
N MET A 660 3.30 -6.08 -17.06
CA MET A 660 1.88 -6.41 -17.22
C MET A 660 1.59 -7.86 -16.87
N LYS A 661 2.45 -8.81 -17.26
CA LYS A 661 2.33 -10.21 -16.84
C LYS A 661 2.48 -10.39 -15.33
N ILE A 662 3.41 -9.68 -14.68
CA ILE A 662 3.58 -9.73 -13.22
C ILE A 662 2.32 -9.21 -12.51
N LEU A 663 1.79 -8.04 -12.93
CA LEU A 663 0.57 -7.47 -12.35
C LEU A 663 -0.66 -8.37 -12.60
N THR A 664 -0.81 -8.92 -13.81
CA THR A 664 -1.93 -9.81 -14.17
C THR A 664 -1.88 -11.12 -13.38
N ALA A 665 -0.70 -11.71 -13.19
CA ALA A 665 -0.53 -12.89 -12.33
C ALA A 665 -0.85 -12.57 -10.85
N THR A 666 -0.48 -11.38 -10.38
CA THR A 666 -0.80 -10.91 -9.01
C THR A 666 -2.31 -10.74 -8.83
N ILE A 667 -3.01 -10.14 -9.80
CA ILE A 667 -4.48 -10.01 -9.82
C ILE A 667 -5.16 -11.39 -9.92
N GLY A 668 -4.55 -12.35 -10.62
CA GLY A 668 -5.03 -13.73 -10.70
C GLY A 668 -5.05 -14.48 -9.36
N GLY A 669 -4.27 -14.01 -8.38
CA GLY A 669 -4.24 -14.58 -7.03
C GLY A 669 -3.31 -15.80 -6.88
N ILE A 670 -2.92 -16.07 -5.64
CA ILE A 670 -1.96 -17.12 -5.29
C ILE A 670 -2.43 -18.55 -5.60
N ASP A 671 -3.75 -18.75 -5.75
CA ASP A 671 -4.33 -20.06 -6.09
C ASP A 671 -4.10 -20.48 -7.55
N GLN A 672 -3.68 -19.58 -8.43
CA GLN A 672 -3.25 -19.89 -9.79
C GLN A 672 -1.74 -20.22 -9.89
N ILE A 673 -0.99 -20.17 -8.79
CA ILE A 673 0.45 -20.41 -8.76
C ILE A 673 0.75 -21.84 -8.30
N ASP A 674 1.53 -22.57 -9.10
CA ASP A 674 2.07 -23.88 -8.72
C ASP A 674 3.16 -23.73 -7.65
N PHE A 675 3.02 -24.45 -6.54
CA PHE A 675 3.99 -24.45 -5.44
C PHE A 675 5.07 -25.51 -5.68
N PRO A 676 6.37 -25.18 -5.67
CA PRO A 676 7.44 -26.16 -5.83
C PRO A 676 7.48 -27.17 -4.66
N GLU A 677 7.91 -28.40 -4.95
CA GLU A 677 7.85 -29.56 -4.03
C GLU A 677 8.59 -29.38 -2.69
N ASN A 678 9.47 -28.38 -2.58
CA ASN A 678 10.19 -28.08 -1.35
C ASN A 678 9.40 -27.23 -0.34
N ILE A 679 8.25 -26.65 -0.73
CA ILE A 679 7.36 -25.93 0.18
C ILE A 679 6.41 -26.93 0.86
N SER A 680 6.49 -27.02 2.19
CA SER A 680 5.61 -27.93 2.95
C SER A 680 4.14 -27.52 2.85
N THR A 681 3.22 -28.48 3.02
CA THR A 681 1.77 -28.22 3.00
C THR A 681 1.34 -27.17 4.04
N SER A 682 2.04 -27.10 5.18
CA SER A 682 1.81 -26.07 6.20
C SER A 682 2.25 -24.69 5.72
N ALA A 683 3.42 -24.58 5.10
CA ALA A 683 3.91 -23.32 4.55
C ALA A 683 3.05 -22.85 3.36
N SER A 684 2.65 -23.76 2.46
CA SER A 684 1.72 -23.44 1.36
C SER A 684 0.36 -22.96 1.89
N SER A 685 -0.21 -23.60 2.92
CA SER A 685 -1.45 -23.14 3.55
C SER A 685 -1.31 -21.78 4.25
N LEU A 686 -0.14 -21.46 4.81
CA LEU A 686 0.15 -20.13 5.36
C LEU A 686 0.22 -19.07 4.26
N ILE A 687 1.02 -19.31 3.21
CA ILE A 687 1.16 -18.39 2.06
C ILE A 687 -0.19 -18.14 1.39
N LYS A 688 -1.00 -19.18 1.14
CA LYS A 688 -2.35 -19.05 0.57
C LYS A 688 -3.33 -18.26 1.45
N LYS A 689 -3.15 -18.25 2.77
CA LYS A 689 -3.97 -17.45 3.70
C LYS A 689 -3.48 -16.00 3.83
N LEU A 690 -2.20 -15.75 3.60
CA LEU A 690 -1.61 -14.40 3.58
C LEU A 690 -1.89 -13.67 2.25
N CYS A 691 -1.97 -14.41 1.13
CA CYS A 691 -2.25 -13.88 -0.20
C CYS A 691 -3.65 -14.28 -0.73
N ARG A 692 -4.68 -14.20 0.14
CA ARG A 692 -6.09 -14.43 -0.24
C ARG A 692 -6.68 -13.27 -1.02
#